data_AF-A0A4Q0VA13-F1
#
_entry.id   AF-A0A4Q0VA13-F1
#
_cell.length_a   1.000
_cell.length_b   1.000
_cell.length_c   1.000
_cell.angle_alpha   90.00
_cell.angle_beta   90.00
_cell.angle_gamma   90.00
#
_symmetry.space_group_name_H-M   'P 1'
#
loop_
_entity.id
_entity.type
_entity.pdbx_description
1 polymer ?
#
loop_
_entity_poly.entity_id
_entity_poly.type
_entity_poly.pdbx_seq_one_letter_code
_entity_poly.pdbx_strand_id
1 'polypeptide(L)'
;MKNKILSFFLTFCLLVINMPMTAKAFQIKDDDKTKIEETLNKLREYYSNSSKGMEYLEGMAYLHSSSEFEKGRKFLETKVNNTINNKNAMNCFKGIFIANTLGKDPYNFQLNETETLNYVEGMLNKYNKVKHVFYSQDNTNAKCILALDMVGADYDKEEVIKALIDNFNRNKSINKVAIVLTALSKHRDLPGVNEGIQKYKDHLKSLQKDDGGFGESGNGISNYYPAVSAISEVIQALIALGEDPLSEEWTKNGKTMLDALMKYQKGPDGTFVSDTYNSNADDNATRAAFAALADLYKGKSMYEGFKNGEDSSQEPEPGTKPDIEEPEQKAKAVSIEILIDGNKVEDALDMKVGESKSLTLEVKDEKGNKIEEAKTEVEIEGQLINLQNEKITAIKGGIEKITIKCDDVKKIININIKKEQTKPEPKPDVDLKPEPSGKEEILDKKELVAKTIKEIKEHYKQKDKPYTYLEALGLVFSGTDKNEIKDKVEIFEYDTIKCLEEDIIAIKAIGEDPTNYNNKNYIDLLLKPEKTGFNDNHISVRARRILALDMANVEYDKEKDIKDLMAMAKSYNTSDFSLIVTAIANHQDIEGVKDFIEKYRTYVKKVQLDNASFKNEYGSESCIDLCSVIQALIAIGENPTSTKWAKTDKEGNTITLIDALLKYKEGNQFKPSNSKYSQTSDIYTAHALAALADTLNGKSMYTNIGKQKINIKNIIITSEEGLKEVDLNKTLQLSAKVFDYLDNEVLAKEIIWESSDKDVACVDEKGLINTKSEGNVRITAKLKEDESIKASFNVKVVDNKKAFSIEMLNNERLKNGEDARISVKTKSNAESEKEVNIIVALYNKSNEKMISYSCSEKSIKVEKDEIINTGFSIPKEGEFIAKILVWDDLKKGNSYCKPIILDISK
;
A
#
# COMPACT_ATOMS: atom_id res chain seq x y z
N MET A 1 -23.99 0.62 -65.32
CA MET A 1 -22.67 1.31 -65.32
C MET A 1 -22.22 1.83 -63.95
N LYS A 2 -23.12 2.26 -63.04
CA LYS A 2 -22.71 2.83 -61.73
C LYS A 2 -22.00 1.86 -60.76
N ASN A 3 -22.33 0.57 -60.75
CA ASN A 3 -21.70 -0.38 -59.81
C ASN A 3 -20.32 -0.89 -60.25
N LYS A 4 -19.97 -0.81 -61.55
CA LYS A 4 -18.62 -1.16 -62.02
C LYS A 4 -17.60 -0.04 -61.80
N ILE A 5 -18.03 1.22 -61.78
CA ILE A 5 -17.16 2.37 -61.50
C ILE A 5 -16.83 2.45 -60.00
N LEU A 6 -17.79 2.12 -59.11
CA LEU A 6 -17.56 2.12 -57.66
C LEU A 6 -16.67 0.96 -57.19
N SER A 7 -16.80 -0.22 -57.82
CA SER A 7 -15.89 -1.34 -57.58
C SER A 7 -14.47 -1.02 -58.05
N PHE A 8 -14.31 -0.37 -59.22
CA PHE A 8 -12.98 0.00 -59.71
C PHE A 8 -12.33 1.09 -58.85
N PHE A 9 -13.11 2.04 -58.31
CA PHE A 9 -12.60 3.06 -57.38
C PHE A 9 -12.22 2.47 -56.02
N LEU A 10 -13.00 1.53 -55.46
CA LEU A 10 -12.64 0.88 -54.20
C LEU A 10 -11.42 -0.03 -54.35
N THR A 11 -11.30 -0.77 -55.46
CA THR A 11 -10.13 -1.63 -55.71
C THR A 11 -8.88 -0.79 -56.03
N PHE A 12 -9.02 0.38 -56.67
CA PHE A 12 -7.90 1.30 -56.91
C PHE A 12 -7.47 2.03 -55.62
N CYS A 13 -8.39 2.39 -54.73
CA CYS A 13 -8.05 2.93 -53.41
C CYS A 13 -7.39 1.88 -52.51
N LEU A 14 -7.81 0.60 -52.57
CA LEU A 14 -7.18 -0.49 -51.81
C LEU A 14 -5.80 -0.90 -52.36
N LEU A 15 -5.52 -0.71 -53.66
CA LEU A 15 -4.20 -0.95 -54.23
C LEU A 15 -3.19 0.18 -53.97
N VAL A 16 -3.65 1.41 -53.69
CA VAL A 16 -2.77 2.54 -53.34
C VAL A 16 -2.46 2.58 -51.83
N ILE A 17 -3.27 1.94 -50.98
CA ILE A 17 -3.05 1.89 -49.51
C ILE A 17 -2.09 0.76 -49.08
N ASN A 18 -1.82 -0.23 -49.94
CA ASN A 18 -0.97 -1.39 -49.62
C ASN A 18 0.25 -1.56 -50.55
N MET A 19 0.70 -0.51 -51.24
CA MET A 19 2.09 -0.54 -51.71
C MET A 19 2.99 -0.37 -50.49
N PRO A 20 3.99 -1.24 -50.25
CA PRO A 20 5.05 -0.89 -49.33
C PRO A 20 5.63 0.43 -49.85
N MET A 21 5.44 1.51 -49.09
CA MET A 21 6.24 2.71 -49.28
C MET A 21 7.67 2.24 -49.02
N THR A 22 8.40 1.85 -50.07
CA THR A 22 9.85 1.84 -50.03
C THR A 22 10.23 3.25 -49.64
N ALA A 23 10.66 3.42 -48.38
CA ALA A 23 11.11 4.70 -47.86
C ALA A 23 12.07 5.29 -48.90
N LYS A 24 11.69 6.41 -49.50
CA LYS A 24 12.56 7.11 -50.44
C LYS A 24 13.75 7.55 -49.59
N ALA A 25 14.89 6.88 -49.73
CA ALA A 25 16.09 7.24 -48.98
C ALA A 25 16.32 8.74 -49.17
N PHE A 26 16.17 9.52 -48.09
CA PHE A 26 16.21 10.96 -48.22
C PHE A 26 17.65 11.37 -48.55
N GLN A 27 17.81 12.25 -49.55
CA GLN A 27 19.13 12.66 -50.02
C GLN A 27 19.62 13.86 -49.20
N ILE A 28 20.54 13.60 -48.27
CA ILE A 28 21.32 14.65 -47.60
C ILE A 28 22.16 15.37 -48.65
N LYS A 29 22.22 16.70 -48.58
CA LYS A 29 23.09 17.51 -49.46
C LYS A 29 24.55 17.06 -49.31
N ASP A 30 25.29 17.00 -50.41
CA ASP A 30 26.67 16.49 -50.41
C ASP A 30 27.58 17.22 -49.41
N ASP A 31 27.40 18.53 -49.25
CA ASP A 31 28.14 19.35 -48.28
C ASP A 31 27.85 18.93 -46.83
N ASP A 32 26.57 18.71 -46.48
CA ASP A 32 26.15 18.27 -45.15
C ASP A 32 26.63 16.84 -44.87
N LYS A 33 26.56 15.96 -45.87
CA LYS A 33 27.04 14.57 -45.77
C LYS A 33 28.54 14.52 -45.49
N THR A 34 29.33 15.32 -46.21
CA THR A 34 30.78 15.43 -46.02
C THR A 34 31.10 15.91 -44.60
N LYS A 35 30.41 16.95 -44.12
CA LYS A 35 30.59 17.50 -42.77
C LYS A 35 30.24 16.49 -41.66
N ILE A 36 29.16 15.74 -41.84
CA ILE A 36 28.76 14.67 -40.92
C ILE A 36 29.84 13.58 -40.89
N GLU A 37 30.31 13.14 -42.06
CA GLU A 37 31.33 12.10 -42.19
C GLU A 37 32.66 12.48 -41.53
N GLU A 38 33.14 13.70 -41.75
CA GLU A 38 34.33 14.24 -41.09
C GLU A 38 34.19 14.24 -39.56
N THR A 39 33.01 14.60 -39.05
CA THR A 39 32.73 14.58 -37.60
C THR A 39 32.69 13.17 -37.06
N LEU A 40 32.05 12.23 -37.77
CA LEU A 40 31.99 10.82 -37.37
C LEU A 40 33.38 10.18 -37.34
N ASN A 41 34.26 10.52 -38.29
CA ASN A 41 35.65 10.06 -38.28
C ASN A 41 36.37 10.50 -37.00
N LYS A 42 36.24 11.77 -36.62
CA LYS A 42 36.82 12.31 -35.39
C LYS A 42 36.25 11.65 -34.13
N LEU A 43 34.93 11.47 -34.05
CA LEU A 43 34.28 10.81 -32.92
C LEU A 43 34.70 9.34 -32.78
N ARG A 44 34.82 8.61 -33.90
CA ARG A 44 35.35 7.24 -33.89
C ARG A 44 36.78 7.20 -33.39
N GLU A 45 37.64 8.11 -33.82
CA GLU A 45 39.02 8.23 -33.34
C GLU A 45 39.05 8.55 -31.83
N TYR A 46 38.26 9.52 -31.39
CA TYR A 46 38.12 9.91 -29.98
C TYR A 46 37.74 8.71 -29.10
N TYR A 47 36.67 7.99 -29.44
CA TYR A 47 36.24 6.82 -28.66
C TYR A 47 37.19 5.64 -28.80
N SER A 48 37.92 5.52 -29.90
CA SER A 48 38.94 4.47 -30.06
C SER A 48 40.15 4.67 -29.14
N ASN A 49 40.56 5.94 -28.99
CA ASN A 49 41.69 6.37 -28.18
C ASN A 49 41.34 6.62 -26.71
N SER A 50 40.05 6.67 -26.37
CA SER A 50 39.59 6.81 -24.99
C SER A 50 40.06 5.66 -24.10
N SER A 51 40.57 5.99 -22.92
CA SER A 51 40.87 5.03 -21.85
C SER A 51 39.62 4.55 -21.11
N LYS A 52 38.52 5.32 -21.18
CA LYS A 52 37.19 4.90 -20.73
C LYS A 52 36.58 4.00 -21.82
N GLY A 53 36.03 2.85 -21.43
CA GLY A 53 35.26 1.98 -22.34
C GLY A 53 34.02 2.67 -22.89
N MET A 54 33.46 2.11 -23.97
CA MET A 54 32.20 2.56 -24.56
C MET A 54 31.01 1.91 -23.85
N GLU A 55 29.91 2.64 -23.70
CA GLU A 55 28.62 2.08 -23.30
C GLU A 55 27.83 1.64 -24.56
N TYR A 56 26.59 1.18 -24.36
CA TYR A 56 25.76 0.64 -25.44
C TYR A 56 25.54 1.64 -26.59
N LEU A 57 25.33 2.93 -26.30
CA LEU A 57 24.92 3.92 -27.31
C LEU A 57 26.07 4.30 -28.24
N GLU A 58 27.26 4.51 -27.67
CA GLU A 58 28.50 4.79 -28.40
C GLU A 58 28.92 3.61 -29.25
N GLY A 59 28.81 2.39 -28.72
CA GLY A 59 29.10 1.16 -29.46
C GLY A 59 28.18 0.99 -30.68
N MET A 60 26.87 1.20 -30.50
CA MET A 60 25.91 1.19 -31.60
C MET A 60 26.21 2.28 -32.63
N ALA A 61 26.44 3.52 -32.21
CA ALA A 61 26.76 4.62 -33.12
C ALA A 61 28.06 4.40 -33.90
N TYR A 62 29.09 3.83 -33.24
CA TYR A 62 30.35 3.46 -33.87
C TYR A 62 30.14 2.43 -34.97
N LEU A 63 29.45 1.32 -34.65
CA LEU A 63 29.21 0.25 -35.61
C LEU A 63 28.31 0.72 -36.74
N HIS A 64 27.23 1.43 -36.42
CA HIS A 64 26.25 1.95 -37.38
C HIS A 64 26.91 2.91 -38.37
N SER A 65 27.83 3.77 -37.91
CA SER A 65 28.51 4.72 -38.79
C SER A 65 29.75 4.15 -39.50
N SER A 66 30.15 2.90 -39.21
CA SER A 66 31.36 2.28 -39.78
C SER A 66 31.19 1.94 -41.27
N SER A 67 32.27 2.11 -42.02
CA SER A 67 32.42 1.60 -43.40
C SER A 67 32.95 0.17 -43.43
N GLU A 68 33.71 -0.24 -42.41
CA GLU A 68 34.23 -1.60 -42.24
C GLU A 68 33.50 -2.31 -41.09
N PHE A 69 32.28 -2.78 -41.37
CA PHE A 69 31.35 -3.30 -40.35
C PHE A 69 31.94 -4.41 -39.47
N GLU A 70 32.48 -5.48 -40.08
CA GLU A 70 33.03 -6.63 -39.33
C GLU A 70 34.28 -6.28 -38.52
N LYS A 71 35.16 -5.43 -39.07
CA LYS A 71 36.33 -4.94 -38.34
C LYS A 71 35.91 -4.06 -37.15
N GLY A 72 34.91 -3.20 -37.36
CA GLY A 72 34.32 -2.38 -36.30
C GLY A 72 33.69 -3.24 -35.20
N ARG A 73 32.92 -4.26 -35.56
CA ARG A 73 32.31 -5.19 -34.60
C ARG A 73 33.36 -5.89 -33.74
N LYS A 74 34.40 -6.45 -34.38
CA LYS A 74 35.51 -7.11 -33.67
C LYS A 74 36.26 -6.15 -32.74
N PHE A 75 36.47 -4.91 -33.18
CA PHE A 75 37.08 -3.88 -32.33
C PHE A 75 36.25 -3.61 -31.07
N LEU A 76 34.92 -3.56 -31.20
CA LEU A 76 34.01 -3.27 -30.10
C LEU A 76 33.96 -4.38 -29.02
N GLU A 77 34.31 -5.63 -29.34
CA GLU A 77 34.34 -6.73 -28.36
C GLU A 77 35.22 -6.43 -27.13
N THR A 78 36.28 -5.65 -27.33
CA THR A 78 37.25 -5.27 -26.28
C THR A 78 37.06 -3.85 -25.74
N LYS A 79 36.12 -3.09 -26.31
CA LYS A 79 35.93 -1.66 -26.03
C LYS A 79 34.59 -1.33 -25.41
N VAL A 80 33.54 -2.09 -25.72
CA VAL A 80 32.21 -1.90 -25.13
C VAL A 80 32.12 -2.61 -23.78
N ASN A 81 31.46 -1.99 -22.81
CA ASN A 81 31.18 -2.55 -21.50
C ASN A 81 30.24 -3.77 -21.62
N ASN A 82 30.81 -4.97 -21.73
CA ASN A 82 30.07 -6.20 -21.88
C ASN A 82 29.84 -6.96 -20.56
N THR A 83 30.17 -6.36 -19.39
CA THR A 83 30.05 -6.99 -18.06
C THR A 83 28.73 -6.65 -17.35
N ILE A 84 27.66 -6.36 -18.11
CA ILE A 84 26.37 -5.92 -17.58
C ILE A 84 25.55 -7.13 -17.11
N ASN A 85 24.94 -7.09 -15.92
CA ASN A 85 24.08 -8.18 -15.45
C ASN A 85 22.64 -8.07 -16.01
N ASN A 86 21.78 -9.08 -15.88
CA ASN A 86 20.36 -9.02 -16.29
C ASN A 86 19.38 -8.73 -15.12
N LYS A 87 19.87 -8.14 -14.02
CA LYS A 87 19.11 -8.02 -12.76
C LYS A 87 17.96 -6.99 -12.83
N ASN A 88 18.12 -5.87 -13.53
CA ASN A 88 17.07 -4.84 -13.67
C ASN A 88 16.75 -4.55 -15.15
N ALA A 89 15.61 -3.89 -15.43
CA ALA A 89 15.17 -3.60 -16.80
C ALA A 89 16.17 -2.72 -17.57
N MET A 90 16.82 -1.77 -16.88
CA MET A 90 17.82 -0.90 -17.49
C MET A 90 19.02 -1.70 -18.01
N ASN A 91 19.52 -2.63 -17.22
CA ASN A 91 20.64 -3.46 -17.58
C ASN A 91 20.25 -4.48 -18.65
N CYS A 92 19.02 -5.01 -18.62
CA CYS A 92 18.50 -5.88 -19.67
C CYS A 92 18.50 -5.20 -21.05
N PHE A 93 17.97 -3.97 -21.18
CA PHE A 93 17.94 -3.31 -22.50
C PHE A 93 19.34 -2.98 -22.99
N LYS A 94 20.24 -2.55 -22.09
CA LYS A 94 21.64 -2.30 -22.43
C LYS A 94 22.33 -3.58 -22.90
N GLY A 95 22.11 -4.68 -22.18
CA GLY A 95 22.63 -6.00 -22.53
C GLY A 95 22.16 -6.47 -23.90
N ILE A 96 20.87 -6.29 -24.21
CA ILE A 96 20.32 -6.60 -25.54
C ILE A 96 20.98 -5.76 -26.64
N PHE A 97 21.07 -4.43 -26.45
CA PHE A 97 21.71 -3.56 -27.45
C PHE A 97 23.19 -3.92 -27.68
N ILE A 98 23.92 -4.25 -26.62
CA ILE A 98 25.33 -4.65 -26.71
C ILE A 98 25.47 -6.02 -27.37
N ALA A 99 24.63 -6.99 -27.01
CA ALA A 99 24.60 -8.30 -27.64
C ALA A 99 24.37 -8.16 -29.15
N ASN A 100 23.37 -7.39 -29.56
CA ASN A 100 23.08 -7.12 -30.97
C ASN A 100 24.24 -6.42 -31.69
N THR A 101 24.85 -5.41 -31.05
CA THR A 101 26.03 -4.69 -31.59
C THR A 101 27.19 -5.66 -31.85
N LEU A 102 27.47 -6.55 -30.88
CA LEU A 102 28.55 -7.52 -30.96
C LEU A 102 28.21 -8.75 -31.83
N GLY A 103 26.98 -8.88 -32.33
CA GLY A 103 26.52 -10.07 -33.04
C GLY A 103 26.41 -11.31 -32.15
N LYS A 104 26.20 -11.12 -30.84
CA LYS A 104 26.02 -12.18 -29.85
C LYS A 104 24.53 -12.42 -29.57
N ASP A 105 24.21 -13.64 -29.12
CA ASP A 105 22.84 -14.02 -28.76
C ASP A 105 22.43 -13.36 -27.42
N PRO A 106 21.39 -12.50 -27.39
CA PRO A 106 20.89 -11.87 -26.16
C PRO A 106 20.09 -12.84 -25.26
N TYR A 107 19.67 -14.00 -25.77
CA TYR A 107 19.02 -15.05 -24.99
C TYR A 107 20.04 -15.92 -24.26
N ASN A 108 21.25 -16.04 -24.79
CA ASN A 108 22.34 -16.86 -24.24
C ASN A 108 23.67 -16.09 -24.25
N PHE A 109 23.70 -14.92 -23.61
CA PHE A 109 24.87 -14.06 -23.63
C PHE A 109 25.92 -14.54 -22.64
N GLN A 110 27.07 -15.00 -23.14
CA GLN A 110 28.19 -15.38 -22.29
C GLN A 110 28.85 -14.14 -21.67
N LEU A 111 28.67 -13.96 -20.36
CA LEU A 111 29.25 -12.84 -19.61
C LEU A 111 30.71 -13.12 -19.25
N ASN A 112 30.98 -14.33 -18.76
CA ASN A 112 32.30 -14.86 -18.38
C ASN A 112 32.31 -16.39 -18.54
N GLU A 113 33.40 -17.09 -18.21
CA GLU A 113 33.52 -18.55 -18.40
C GLU A 113 32.45 -19.39 -17.67
N THR A 114 31.85 -18.84 -16.60
CA THR A 114 30.92 -19.55 -15.72
C THR A 114 29.48 -19.07 -15.80
N GLU A 115 29.23 -17.93 -16.43
CA GLU A 115 27.94 -17.23 -16.36
C GLU A 115 27.41 -16.89 -17.76
N THR A 116 26.23 -17.42 -18.07
CA THR A 116 25.45 -17.13 -19.28
C THR A 116 24.16 -16.43 -18.86
N LEU A 117 23.86 -15.29 -19.47
CA LEU A 117 22.71 -14.46 -19.15
C LEU A 117 21.68 -14.45 -20.27
N ASN A 118 20.41 -14.53 -19.88
CA ASN A 118 19.28 -14.25 -20.77
C ASN A 118 18.76 -12.84 -20.50
N TYR A 119 19.11 -11.87 -21.34
CA TYR A 119 18.64 -10.49 -21.17
C TYR A 119 17.19 -10.32 -21.60
N VAL A 120 16.74 -11.09 -22.61
CA VAL A 120 15.38 -11.03 -23.13
C VAL A 120 14.39 -11.58 -22.11
N GLU A 121 14.63 -12.79 -21.59
CA GLU A 121 13.83 -13.36 -20.51
C GLU A 121 13.90 -12.49 -19.25
N GLY A 122 15.08 -11.97 -18.91
CA GLY A 122 15.25 -11.02 -17.81
C GLY A 122 14.36 -9.78 -17.96
N MET A 123 14.03 -9.38 -19.19
CA MET A 123 13.11 -8.28 -19.49
C MET A 123 11.65 -8.72 -19.51
N LEU A 124 11.33 -9.85 -20.16
CA LEU A 124 9.96 -10.38 -20.27
C LEU A 124 9.39 -10.85 -18.93
N ASN A 125 10.19 -11.49 -18.07
CA ASN A 125 9.77 -11.88 -16.72
C ASN A 125 9.41 -10.67 -15.85
N LYS A 126 9.99 -9.50 -16.13
CA LYS A 126 9.65 -8.24 -15.47
C LYS A 126 8.43 -7.59 -16.12
N TYR A 127 8.26 -7.77 -17.44
CA TYR A 127 7.09 -7.34 -18.20
C TYR A 127 5.80 -8.03 -17.76
N ASN A 128 5.83 -9.37 -17.58
CA ASN A 128 4.65 -10.18 -17.28
C ASN A 128 4.20 -10.14 -15.80
N LYS A 129 5.03 -9.65 -14.87
CA LYS A 129 4.71 -9.58 -13.43
C LYS A 129 3.94 -8.33 -13.03
N VAL A 130 3.83 -7.34 -13.90
CA VAL A 130 3.15 -6.07 -13.60
C VAL A 130 2.14 -5.78 -14.71
N LYS A 131 0.87 -6.15 -14.50
CA LYS A 131 -0.26 -5.76 -15.38
C LYS A 131 -0.50 -4.25 -15.49
N HIS A 132 0.31 -3.44 -14.83
CA HIS A 132 0.26 -1.99 -14.90
C HIS A 132 1.69 -1.42 -14.96
N VAL A 133 2.16 -1.20 -16.18
CA VAL A 133 3.09 -0.15 -16.59
C VAL A 133 4.06 0.37 -15.51
N PHE A 134 5.32 -0.02 -15.69
CA PHE A 134 6.51 0.41 -14.95
C PHE A 134 6.48 1.85 -14.40
N TYR A 135 6.54 1.98 -13.07
CA TYR A 135 6.93 3.21 -12.39
C TYR A 135 8.46 3.30 -12.31
N SER A 136 9.07 4.02 -13.26
CA SER A 136 10.20 4.95 -13.02
C SER A 136 10.81 5.37 -14.37
N GLN A 137 10.50 6.60 -14.78
CA GLN A 137 11.00 7.27 -16.00
C GLN A 137 10.54 6.64 -17.33
N ASP A 138 9.57 7.28 -17.98
CA ASP A 138 8.99 6.89 -19.29
C ASP A 138 10.04 6.54 -20.38
N ASN A 139 11.26 7.08 -20.27
CA ASN A 139 12.39 6.78 -21.16
C ASN A 139 12.86 5.32 -21.11
N THR A 140 12.78 4.67 -19.94
CA THR A 140 13.22 3.28 -19.77
C THR A 140 12.27 2.34 -20.51
N ASN A 141 10.97 2.60 -20.47
CA ASN A 141 9.95 1.75 -21.10
C ASN A 141 10.07 1.74 -22.62
N ALA A 142 10.21 2.92 -23.23
CA ALA A 142 10.43 3.04 -24.66
C ALA A 142 11.72 2.30 -25.11
N LYS A 143 12.79 2.36 -24.30
CA LYS A 143 14.04 1.64 -24.57
C LYS A 143 13.93 0.12 -24.42
N CYS A 144 13.14 -0.36 -23.46
CA CYS A 144 12.83 -1.79 -23.34
C CYS A 144 12.10 -2.28 -24.59
N ILE A 145 11.06 -1.56 -25.04
CA ILE A 145 10.33 -1.88 -26.27
C ILE A 145 11.28 -1.91 -27.47
N LEU A 146 12.11 -0.87 -27.65
CA LEU A 146 13.11 -0.82 -28.72
C LEU A 146 14.08 -2.01 -28.68
N ALA A 147 14.52 -2.43 -27.49
CA ALA A 147 15.40 -3.57 -27.33
C ALA A 147 14.71 -4.90 -27.68
N LEU A 148 13.48 -5.11 -27.22
CA LEU A 148 12.67 -6.29 -27.54
C LEU A 148 12.37 -6.36 -29.05
N ASP A 149 12.00 -5.24 -29.66
CA ASP A 149 11.75 -5.13 -31.10
C ASP A 149 13.01 -5.40 -31.92
N MET A 150 14.17 -4.94 -31.46
CA MET A 150 15.45 -5.15 -32.14
C MET A 150 15.81 -6.63 -32.27
N VAL A 151 15.37 -7.47 -31.31
CA VAL A 151 15.66 -8.91 -31.29
C VAL A 151 14.46 -9.76 -31.69
N GLY A 152 13.34 -9.14 -32.07
CA GLY A 152 12.11 -9.85 -32.43
C GLY A 152 11.52 -10.68 -31.29
N ALA A 153 11.65 -10.22 -30.04
CA ALA A 153 11.10 -10.93 -28.88
C ALA A 153 9.57 -11.00 -28.93
N ASP A 154 9.00 -12.09 -28.40
CA ASP A 154 7.56 -12.30 -28.30
C ASP A 154 7.00 -11.69 -27.00
N TYR A 155 6.08 -10.74 -27.13
CA TYR A 155 5.40 -10.05 -26.03
C TYR A 155 4.10 -9.40 -26.52
N ASP A 156 3.20 -9.04 -25.60
CA ASP A 156 1.89 -8.44 -25.93
C ASP A 156 2.03 -6.98 -26.40
N LYS A 157 2.43 -6.79 -27.66
CA LYS A 157 2.68 -5.48 -28.29
C LYS A 157 1.49 -4.52 -28.18
N GLU A 158 0.26 -5.01 -28.34
CA GLU A 158 -0.93 -4.17 -28.34
C GLU A 158 -1.14 -3.51 -26.96
N GLU A 159 -1.07 -4.31 -25.89
CA GLU A 159 -1.20 -3.81 -24.53
C GLU A 159 -0.07 -2.83 -24.16
N VAL A 160 1.19 -3.15 -24.50
CA VAL A 160 2.35 -2.30 -24.18
C VAL A 160 2.26 -0.95 -24.86
N ILE A 161 1.96 -0.95 -26.16
CA ILE A 161 2.00 0.25 -26.98
C ILE A 161 0.84 1.17 -26.62
N LYS A 162 -0.33 0.61 -26.32
CA LYS A 162 -1.46 1.35 -25.77
C LYS A 162 -1.09 2.03 -24.44
N ALA A 163 -0.49 1.28 -23.52
CA ALA A 163 -0.02 1.81 -22.24
C ALA A 163 1.04 2.91 -22.40
N LEU A 164 1.94 2.80 -23.39
CA LEU A 164 2.95 3.80 -23.70
C LEU A 164 2.31 5.12 -24.15
N ILE A 165 1.30 5.05 -25.03
CA ILE A 165 0.53 6.21 -25.52
C ILE A 165 -0.27 6.87 -24.39
N ASP A 166 -0.93 6.06 -23.55
CA ASP A 166 -1.80 6.54 -22.47
C ASP A 166 -1.02 7.28 -21.36
N ASN A 167 0.11 6.73 -20.91
CA ASN A 167 0.93 7.35 -19.87
C ASN A 167 1.58 8.65 -20.34
N PHE A 168 2.00 8.69 -21.61
CA PHE A 168 2.68 9.85 -22.16
C PHE A 168 1.78 11.10 -22.27
N ASN A 169 0.45 10.94 -22.41
CA ASN A 169 -0.48 12.08 -22.42
C ASN A 169 -0.39 12.96 -21.15
N ARG A 170 0.28 12.49 -20.09
CA ARG A 170 0.45 13.18 -18.80
C ARG A 170 1.79 13.92 -18.65
N ASN A 171 2.83 13.66 -19.46
CA ASN A 171 4.16 14.29 -19.35
C ASN A 171 4.87 14.42 -20.72
N LYS A 172 5.04 15.65 -21.22
CA LYS A 172 5.46 15.93 -22.61
C LYS A 172 6.86 16.57 -22.75
N SER A 173 7.83 16.20 -21.91
CA SER A 173 9.21 16.69 -22.08
C SER A 173 9.83 16.16 -23.39
N ILE A 174 10.64 16.98 -24.06
CA ILE A 174 11.19 16.71 -25.42
C ILE A 174 11.82 15.32 -25.51
N ASN A 175 12.63 14.94 -24.52
CA ASN A 175 13.34 13.67 -24.50
C ASN A 175 12.43 12.45 -24.45
N LYS A 176 11.37 12.53 -23.64
CA LYS A 176 10.35 11.49 -23.54
C LYS A 176 9.60 11.37 -24.86
N VAL A 177 9.25 12.50 -25.47
CA VAL A 177 8.53 12.53 -26.75
C VAL A 177 9.35 11.84 -27.83
N ALA A 178 10.64 12.20 -27.93
CA ALA A 178 11.53 11.69 -28.94
C ALA A 178 11.73 10.17 -28.81
N ILE A 179 12.08 9.66 -27.62
CA ILE A 179 12.31 8.21 -27.46
C ILE A 179 11.02 7.38 -27.63
N VAL A 180 9.86 7.91 -27.23
CA VAL A 180 8.56 7.26 -27.48
C VAL A 180 8.26 7.23 -28.97
N LEU A 181 8.48 8.32 -29.71
CA LEU A 181 8.33 8.33 -31.17
C LEU A 181 9.22 7.30 -31.85
N THR A 182 10.48 7.17 -31.40
CA THR A 182 11.40 6.13 -31.90
C THR A 182 10.81 4.73 -31.67
N ALA A 183 10.28 4.44 -30.48
CA ALA A 183 9.66 3.15 -30.18
C ALA A 183 8.40 2.90 -31.02
N LEU A 184 7.50 3.89 -31.12
CA LEU A 184 6.25 3.78 -31.89
C LEU A 184 6.47 3.58 -33.40
N SER A 185 7.63 3.95 -33.92
CA SER A 185 7.95 3.88 -35.36
C SER A 185 7.73 2.49 -35.98
N LYS A 186 7.97 1.42 -35.22
CA LYS A 186 7.82 0.02 -35.65
C LYS A 186 6.43 -0.58 -35.44
N HIS A 187 5.51 0.15 -34.80
CA HIS A 187 4.18 -0.36 -34.40
C HIS A 187 3.03 0.43 -35.05
N ARG A 188 3.26 0.99 -36.25
CA ARG A 188 2.28 1.82 -36.98
C ARG A 188 1.01 1.07 -37.40
N ASP A 189 1.06 -0.25 -37.37
CA ASP A 189 -0.04 -1.17 -37.64
C ASP A 189 -1.06 -1.23 -36.49
N LEU A 190 -0.67 -0.83 -35.27
CA LEU A 190 -1.55 -0.88 -34.11
C LEU A 190 -2.53 0.33 -34.05
N PRO A 191 -3.78 0.12 -33.57
CA PRO A 191 -4.76 1.20 -33.45
C PRO A 191 -4.29 2.34 -32.54
N GLY A 192 -4.51 3.60 -32.94
CA GLY A 192 -4.15 4.78 -32.14
C GLY A 192 -2.70 5.24 -32.28
N VAL A 193 -1.82 4.42 -32.87
CA VAL A 193 -0.38 4.74 -32.98
C VAL A 193 -0.13 5.88 -33.96
N ASN A 194 -0.75 5.85 -35.14
CA ASN A 194 -0.55 6.90 -36.14
C ASN A 194 -1.10 8.26 -35.66
N GLU A 195 -2.25 8.29 -34.98
CA GLU A 195 -2.75 9.53 -34.35
C GLU A 195 -1.80 10.02 -33.25
N GLY A 196 -1.26 9.11 -32.44
CA GLY A 196 -0.27 9.41 -31.42
C GLY A 196 1.02 10.02 -32.00
N ILE A 197 1.59 9.39 -33.02
CA ILE A 197 2.78 9.86 -33.73
C ILE A 197 2.55 11.28 -34.26
N GLN A 198 1.44 11.54 -34.95
CA GLN A 198 1.17 12.85 -35.50
C GLN A 198 1.05 13.91 -34.40
N LYS A 199 0.32 13.61 -33.32
CA LYS A 199 0.17 14.50 -32.16
C LYS A 199 1.52 14.83 -31.51
N TYR A 200 2.43 13.86 -31.42
CA TYR A 200 3.74 14.04 -30.81
C TYR A 200 4.70 14.82 -31.72
N LYS A 201 4.62 14.61 -33.04
CA LYS A 201 5.33 15.44 -34.00
C LYS A 201 4.88 16.90 -33.93
N ASP A 202 3.58 17.16 -33.86
CA ASP A 202 3.04 18.51 -33.77
C ASP A 202 3.52 19.22 -32.49
N HIS A 203 3.56 18.47 -31.37
CA HIS A 203 4.15 18.94 -30.12
C HIS A 203 5.64 19.27 -30.27
N LEU A 204 6.45 18.39 -30.86
CA LEU A 204 7.87 18.69 -31.13
C LEU A 204 8.01 19.93 -32.01
N LYS A 205 7.26 20.04 -33.12
CA LYS A 205 7.28 21.23 -33.98
C LYS A 205 7.00 22.52 -33.23
N SER A 206 6.06 22.49 -32.26
CA SER A 206 5.74 23.65 -31.41
C SER A 206 6.90 24.09 -30.50
N LEU A 207 7.82 23.17 -30.19
CA LEU A 207 8.98 23.40 -29.33
C LEU A 207 10.26 23.70 -30.11
N GLN A 208 10.22 23.61 -31.44
CA GLN A 208 11.38 23.87 -32.28
C GLN A 208 11.72 25.37 -32.28
N LYS A 209 12.98 25.68 -32.01
CA LYS A 209 13.48 27.06 -31.89
C LYS A 209 13.79 27.68 -33.25
N ASP A 210 13.91 29.00 -33.26
CA ASP A 210 14.31 29.82 -34.43
C ASP A 210 15.66 29.45 -35.04
N ASP A 211 16.47 28.71 -34.30
CA ASP A 211 17.80 28.30 -34.70
C ASP A 211 17.86 26.90 -35.30
N GLY A 212 16.69 26.26 -35.47
CA GLY A 212 16.51 24.90 -35.99
C GLY A 212 16.51 23.82 -34.90
N GLY A 213 16.96 24.13 -33.68
CA GLY A 213 17.18 23.15 -32.61
C GLY A 213 16.10 23.06 -31.53
N PHE A 214 16.45 22.36 -30.45
CA PHE A 214 15.60 22.07 -29.29
C PHE A 214 16.36 22.32 -27.97
N GLY A 215 15.64 22.30 -26.84
CA GLY A 215 16.21 22.44 -25.48
C GLY A 215 16.69 23.85 -25.12
N GLU A 216 17.17 24.04 -23.90
CA GLU A 216 17.63 25.34 -23.36
C GLU A 216 19.16 25.35 -23.11
N SER A 217 19.81 26.50 -23.27
CA SER A 217 21.20 26.72 -22.85
C SER A 217 21.25 27.15 -21.38
N GLY A 218 22.02 26.45 -20.55
CA GLY A 218 21.96 26.58 -19.09
C GLY A 218 22.35 27.97 -18.57
N ASN A 219 21.44 28.60 -17.83
CA ASN A 219 21.71 29.68 -16.88
C ASN A 219 20.86 29.45 -15.61
N GLY A 220 21.25 28.49 -14.76
CA GLY A 220 20.73 28.38 -13.39
C GLY A 220 19.23 28.08 -13.19
N ILE A 221 18.54 27.46 -14.17
CA ILE A 221 17.12 27.08 -14.05
C ILE A 221 16.99 25.63 -13.57
N SER A 222 16.07 25.36 -12.63
CA SER A 222 15.90 24.07 -11.95
C SER A 222 15.29 22.93 -12.80
N ASN A 223 14.96 23.18 -14.08
CA ASN A 223 14.42 22.19 -15.02
C ASN A 223 15.23 22.17 -16.34
N TYR A 224 16.56 22.10 -16.21
CA TYR A 224 17.50 22.07 -17.32
C TYR A 224 17.44 20.75 -18.09
N TYR A 225 17.21 20.81 -19.41
CA TYR A 225 17.45 19.68 -20.31
C TYR A 225 18.43 20.10 -21.43
N PRO A 226 19.62 19.45 -21.55
CA PRO A 226 20.68 19.90 -22.44
C PRO A 226 20.25 19.95 -23.92
N ALA A 227 20.60 21.05 -24.60
CA ALA A 227 20.23 21.28 -26.00
C ALA A 227 20.75 20.17 -26.95
N VAL A 228 21.99 19.69 -26.75
CA VAL A 228 22.58 18.64 -27.60
C VAL A 228 21.80 17.33 -27.50
N SER A 229 21.46 16.89 -26.29
CA SER A 229 20.64 15.69 -26.09
C SER A 229 19.27 15.82 -26.73
N ALA A 230 18.62 16.97 -26.58
CA ALA A 230 17.31 17.24 -27.16
C ALA A 230 17.32 17.18 -28.68
N ILE A 231 18.27 17.88 -29.32
CA ILE A 231 18.39 17.90 -30.78
C ILE A 231 18.69 16.49 -31.29
N SER A 232 19.61 15.78 -30.63
CA SER A 232 20.04 14.45 -31.05
C SER A 232 18.90 13.44 -31.00
N GLU A 233 18.16 13.37 -29.89
CA GLU A 233 17.05 12.42 -29.74
C GLU A 233 15.92 12.70 -30.74
N VAL A 234 15.62 13.98 -31.03
CA VAL A 234 14.62 14.33 -32.06
C VAL A 234 15.08 13.91 -33.46
N ILE A 235 16.35 14.11 -33.82
CA ILE A 235 16.90 13.62 -35.09
C ILE A 235 16.70 12.10 -35.21
N GLN A 236 17.05 11.35 -34.16
CA GLN A 236 16.88 9.89 -34.16
C GLN A 236 15.41 9.46 -34.30
N ALA A 237 14.51 10.15 -33.62
CA ALA A 237 13.07 9.88 -33.69
C ALA A 237 12.53 10.09 -35.10
N LEU A 238 12.88 11.20 -35.75
CA LEU A 238 12.44 11.51 -37.12
C LEU A 238 12.98 10.50 -38.13
N ILE A 239 14.25 10.12 -38.03
CA ILE A 239 14.85 9.10 -38.89
C ILE A 239 14.16 7.74 -38.70
N ALA A 240 13.87 7.35 -37.46
CA ALA A 240 13.11 6.12 -37.19
C ALA A 240 11.69 6.17 -37.78
N LEU A 241 11.07 7.34 -37.84
CA LEU A 241 9.79 7.56 -38.51
C LEU A 241 9.88 7.62 -40.05
N GLY A 242 11.07 7.51 -40.63
CA GLY A 242 11.30 7.67 -42.07
C GLY A 242 11.17 9.10 -42.55
N GLU A 243 11.33 10.08 -41.65
CA GLU A 243 11.30 11.50 -41.97
C GLU A 243 12.70 12.09 -42.07
N ASP A 244 12.83 13.07 -42.96
CA ASP A 244 14.06 13.84 -43.14
C ASP A 244 14.14 14.96 -42.08
N PRO A 245 15.08 14.88 -41.11
CA PRO A 245 15.25 15.92 -40.08
C PRO A 245 15.82 17.24 -40.61
N LEU A 246 16.34 17.25 -41.85
CA LEU A 246 16.91 18.41 -42.54
C LEU A 246 15.98 18.99 -43.62
N SER A 247 14.76 18.44 -43.74
CA SER A 247 13.75 18.91 -44.69
C SER A 247 13.26 20.32 -44.38
N GLU A 248 12.60 20.95 -45.36
CA GLU A 248 11.95 22.26 -45.16
C GLU A 248 10.93 22.24 -44.02
N GLU A 249 10.25 21.09 -43.79
CA GLU A 249 9.28 20.90 -42.71
C GLU A 249 9.91 21.09 -41.32
N TRP A 250 11.17 20.69 -41.17
CA TRP A 250 11.95 20.75 -39.93
C TRP A 250 13.02 21.85 -39.96
N THR A 251 12.93 22.79 -40.92
CA THR A 251 13.82 23.93 -41.03
C THR A 251 13.15 25.19 -40.48
N LYS A 252 13.85 25.92 -39.59
CA LYS A 252 13.38 27.20 -39.04
C LYS A 252 14.33 28.31 -39.41
N ASN A 253 13.81 29.39 -40.00
CA ASN A 253 14.61 30.55 -40.44
C ASN A 253 15.83 30.17 -41.30
N GLY A 254 15.67 29.17 -42.18
CA GLY A 254 16.74 28.67 -43.04
C GLY A 254 17.83 27.86 -42.32
N LYS A 255 17.63 27.49 -41.05
CA LYS A 255 18.56 26.68 -40.24
C LYS A 255 17.97 25.31 -39.94
N THR A 256 18.78 24.27 -40.16
CA THR A 256 18.43 22.87 -39.93
C THR A 256 18.77 22.42 -38.50
N MET A 257 18.29 21.24 -38.10
CA MET A 257 18.73 20.61 -36.84
C MET A 257 20.24 20.32 -36.83
N LEU A 258 20.83 20.01 -38.00
CA LEU A 258 22.28 19.82 -38.13
C LEU A 258 23.03 21.13 -37.86
N ASP A 259 22.54 22.26 -38.38
CA ASP A 259 23.12 23.58 -38.10
C ASP A 259 23.06 23.92 -36.61
N ALA A 260 21.95 23.57 -35.95
CA ALA A 260 21.79 23.77 -34.51
C ALA A 260 22.76 22.88 -33.70
N LEU A 261 22.85 21.59 -34.04
CA LEU A 261 23.70 20.61 -33.36
C LEU A 261 25.18 20.98 -33.47
N MET A 262 25.63 21.37 -34.66
CA MET A 262 27.04 21.67 -34.96
C MET A 262 27.59 22.89 -34.20
N LYS A 263 26.73 23.75 -33.64
CA LYS A 263 27.18 24.87 -32.78
C LYS A 263 27.85 24.41 -31.49
N TYR A 264 27.50 23.21 -31.04
CA TYR A 264 27.99 22.61 -29.79
C TYR A 264 29.24 21.75 -29.99
N GLN A 265 29.73 21.61 -31.22
CA GLN A 265 31.01 20.98 -31.48
C GLN A 265 32.14 21.98 -31.20
N LYS A 266 32.85 21.81 -30.09
CA LYS A 266 33.90 22.74 -29.62
C LYS A 266 35.15 21.96 -29.23
N GLY A 267 35.82 21.35 -30.21
CA GLY A 267 37.07 20.62 -30.01
C GLY A 267 37.66 20.12 -31.33
N PRO A 268 39.00 20.03 -31.47
CA PRO A 268 39.63 19.51 -32.69
C PRO A 268 39.38 18.00 -32.89
N ASP A 269 39.03 17.29 -31.80
CA ASP A 269 38.73 15.86 -31.72
C ASP A 269 37.26 15.51 -32.02
N GLY A 270 36.46 16.50 -32.41
CA GLY A 270 35.07 16.31 -32.83
C GLY A 270 34.06 16.18 -31.68
N THR A 271 34.47 16.35 -30.43
CA THR A 271 33.62 16.27 -29.22
C THR A 271 32.62 17.43 -29.09
N PHE A 272 31.58 17.20 -28.28
CA PHE A 272 30.48 18.16 -28.07
C PHE A 272 30.41 18.65 -26.62
N VAL A 273 30.01 19.90 -26.45
CA VAL A 273 29.79 20.54 -25.15
C VAL A 273 28.30 20.57 -24.80
N SER A 274 27.95 20.53 -23.51
CA SER A 274 26.57 20.56 -23.04
C SER A 274 25.85 21.89 -23.32
N ASP A 275 26.61 22.98 -23.32
CA ASP A 275 26.16 24.35 -23.57
C ASP A 275 27.27 25.16 -24.25
N THR A 276 26.92 26.31 -24.84
CA THR A 276 27.87 27.12 -25.63
C THR A 276 28.85 27.93 -24.79
N TYR A 277 28.70 27.95 -23.45
CA TYR A 277 29.58 28.68 -22.54
C TYR A 277 30.70 27.78 -21.98
N ASN A 278 30.47 26.47 -21.96
CA ASN A 278 31.46 25.49 -21.55
C ASN A 278 32.48 25.24 -22.67
N SER A 279 33.76 25.21 -22.31
CA SER A 279 34.86 24.88 -23.23
C SER A 279 35.23 23.40 -23.20
N ASN A 280 34.72 22.64 -22.22
CA ASN A 280 35.11 21.25 -22.01
C ASN A 280 34.07 20.30 -22.60
N ALA A 281 34.54 19.28 -23.31
CA ALA A 281 33.71 18.18 -23.81
C ALA A 281 32.84 17.58 -22.69
N ASP A 282 31.57 17.33 -23.01
CA ASP A 282 30.63 16.66 -22.14
C ASP A 282 30.35 15.25 -22.68
N ASP A 283 30.54 14.23 -21.83
CA ASP A 283 30.42 12.82 -22.22
C ASP A 283 28.97 12.50 -22.68
N ASN A 284 27.94 13.10 -22.07
CA ASN A 284 26.53 12.86 -22.42
C ASN A 284 26.15 13.55 -23.75
N ALA A 285 26.60 14.78 -23.95
CA ALA A 285 26.38 15.54 -25.17
C ALA A 285 27.08 14.88 -26.35
N THR A 286 28.33 14.46 -26.16
CA THR A 286 29.14 13.81 -27.19
C THR A 286 28.52 12.49 -27.65
N ARG A 287 28.08 11.62 -26.72
CA ARG A 287 27.45 10.35 -27.10
C ARG A 287 26.10 10.53 -27.81
N ALA A 288 25.31 11.52 -27.39
CA ALA A 288 24.02 11.81 -28.01
C ALA A 288 24.21 12.32 -29.45
N ALA A 289 25.13 13.28 -29.63
CA ALA A 289 25.48 13.79 -30.96
C ALA A 289 26.03 12.68 -31.86
N PHE A 290 26.85 11.77 -31.32
CA PHE A 290 27.39 10.64 -32.09
C PHE A 290 26.28 9.73 -32.63
N ALA A 291 25.32 9.35 -31.78
CA ALA A 291 24.17 8.55 -32.16
C ALA A 291 23.32 9.22 -33.26
N ALA A 292 22.99 10.50 -33.10
CA ALA A 292 22.19 11.24 -34.07
C ALA A 292 22.91 11.41 -35.43
N LEU A 293 24.21 11.70 -35.42
CA LEU A 293 24.99 11.84 -36.64
C LEU A 293 25.19 10.50 -37.35
N ALA A 294 25.30 9.39 -36.61
CA ALA A 294 25.38 8.06 -37.19
C ALA A 294 24.07 7.70 -37.94
N ASP A 295 22.92 7.93 -37.30
CA ASP A 295 21.60 7.73 -37.92
C ASP A 295 21.44 8.63 -39.15
N LEU A 296 21.82 9.90 -39.04
CA LEU A 296 21.73 10.87 -40.14
C LEU A 296 22.61 10.43 -41.31
N TYR A 297 23.86 10.06 -41.08
CA TYR A 297 24.78 9.60 -42.12
C TYR A 297 24.29 8.37 -42.87
N LYS A 298 23.66 7.41 -42.17
CA LYS A 298 23.09 6.21 -42.79
C LYS A 298 21.70 6.40 -43.37
N GLY A 299 20.98 7.44 -42.95
CA GLY A 299 19.58 7.69 -43.33
C GLY A 299 18.62 6.61 -42.82
N LYS A 300 19.03 5.82 -41.82
CA LYS A 300 18.28 4.72 -41.21
C LYS A 300 18.58 4.68 -39.72
N SER A 301 17.60 4.26 -38.92
CA SER A 301 17.78 4.21 -37.47
C SER A 301 18.65 3.03 -37.04
N MET A 302 19.63 3.28 -36.17
CA MET A 302 20.44 2.21 -35.57
C MET A 302 19.63 1.25 -34.68
N TYR A 303 18.39 1.62 -34.31
CA TYR A 303 17.48 0.73 -33.58
C TYR A 303 16.79 -0.34 -34.47
N GLU A 304 17.03 -0.34 -35.79
CA GLU A 304 16.61 -1.42 -36.69
C GLU A 304 17.39 -2.73 -36.46
N GLY A 305 18.56 -2.65 -35.81
CA GLY A 305 19.41 -3.79 -35.47
C GLY A 305 20.50 -4.07 -36.51
N PHE A 306 21.54 -4.78 -36.08
CA PHE A 306 22.77 -5.05 -36.84
C PHE A 306 22.79 -6.51 -37.34
N LYS A 307 22.04 -6.81 -38.41
CA LYS A 307 22.06 -8.16 -39.01
C LYS A 307 23.46 -8.47 -39.56
N ASN A 308 23.92 -9.71 -39.38
CA ASN A 308 25.17 -10.21 -39.97
C ASN A 308 25.13 -9.96 -41.48
N GLY A 309 26.17 -9.28 -41.98
CA GLY A 309 26.08 -8.46 -43.19
C GLY A 309 25.37 -9.12 -44.37
N GLU A 310 24.24 -8.54 -44.76
CA GLU A 310 23.75 -8.50 -46.13
C GLU A 310 22.76 -7.35 -46.30
N ASP A 311 22.85 -6.72 -47.47
CA ASP A 311 22.12 -5.54 -47.91
C ASP A 311 20.60 -5.75 -47.83
N SER A 312 19.88 -4.74 -47.36
CA SER A 312 18.44 -4.79 -47.11
C SER A 312 17.65 -4.76 -48.42
N SER A 313 17.31 -5.93 -48.98
CA SER A 313 16.22 -6.06 -49.95
C SER A 313 15.66 -7.48 -50.02
N GLN A 314 15.08 -7.96 -48.91
CA GLN A 314 14.04 -9.01 -48.91
C GLN A 314 13.38 -9.07 -47.53
N GLU A 315 12.04 -9.06 -47.51
CA GLU A 315 11.24 -9.33 -46.31
C GLU A 315 11.60 -10.73 -45.75
N PRO A 316 11.57 -10.94 -44.42
CA PRO A 316 11.82 -12.25 -43.87
C PRO A 316 10.69 -13.19 -44.26
N GLU A 317 11.00 -14.28 -44.95
CA GLU A 317 10.14 -15.46 -44.93
C GLU A 317 10.06 -16.01 -43.49
N PRO A 318 8.92 -16.58 -43.08
CA PRO A 318 8.78 -17.20 -41.78
C PRO A 318 9.70 -18.43 -41.71
N GLY A 319 10.83 -18.26 -41.02
CA GLY A 319 11.81 -19.32 -40.77
C GLY A 319 11.19 -20.48 -40.00
N THR A 320 11.21 -21.64 -40.64
CA THR A 320 10.90 -22.98 -40.14
C THR A 320 11.52 -23.26 -38.77
N LYS A 321 10.71 -23.90 -37.91
CA LYS A 321 11.13 -24.59 -36.68
C LYS A 321 12.40 -25.42 -36.91
N PRO A 322 13.37 -25.43 -35.97
CA PRO A 322 14.36 -26.49 -35.93
C PRO A 322 13.68 -27.78 -35.46
N ASP A 323 13.88 -28.87 -36.21
CA ASP A 323 13.65 -30.22 -35.73
C ASP A 323 14.46 -30.43 -34.45
N ILE A 324 13.75 -30.75 -33.37
CA ILE A 324 14.33 -31.31 -32.16
C ILE A 324 14.63 -32.76 -32.51
N GLU A 325 15.91 -33.13 -32.60
CA GLU A 325 16.30 -34.53 -32.54
C GLU A 325 15.74 -35.12 -31.24
N GLU A 326 14.91 -36.16 -31.37
CA GLU A 326 14.44 -36.96 -30.24
C GLU A 326 15.64 -37.43 -29.42
N PRO A 327 15.76 -37.05 -28.13
CA PRO A 327 16.74 -37.66 -27.27
C PRO A 327 16.33 -39.11 -27.02
N GLU A 328 17.31 -40.01 -27.02
CA GLU A 328 17.17 -41.43 -26.71
C GLU A 328 16.19 -41.67 -25.56
N GLN A 329 15.31 -42.65 -25.72
CA GLN A 329 14.31 -43.08 -24.74
C GLN A 329 14.97 -43.34 -23.38
N LYS A 330 14.89 -42.37 -22.46
CA LYS A 330 15.36 -42.52 -21.07
C LYS A 330 14.57 -43.63 -20.38
N ALA A 331 15.28 -44.50 -19.66
CA ALA A 331 14.68 -45.56 -18.86
C ALA A 331 13.67 -44.97 -17.86
N LYS A 332 12.41 -45.43 -17.91
CA LYS A 332 11.32 -44.96 -17.05
C LYS A 332 11.43 -45.59 -15.65
N ALA A 333 11.28 -44.78 -14.59
CA ALA A 333 11.31 -45.26 -13.21
C ALA A 333 10.08 -46.13 -12.89
N VAL A 334 10.30 -47.27 -12.21
CA VAL A 334 9.23 -48.19 -11.76
C VAL A 334 9.25 -48.46 -10.25
N SER A 335 10.39 -48.26 -9.58
CA SER A 335 10.44 -48.30 -8.11
C SER A 335 11.46 -47.32 -7.53
N ILE A 336 11.17 -46.86 -6.29
CA ILE A 336 12.04 -45.99 -5.49
C ILE A 336 12.31 -46.70 -4.16
N GLU A 337 13.57 -46.96 -3.85
CA GLU A 337 14.02 -47.46 -2.55
C GLU A 337 14.69 -46.34 -1.75
N ILE A 338 14.27 -46.21 -0.48
CA ILE A 338 14.80 -45.21 0.45
C ILE A 338 15.76 -45.89 1.40
N LEU A 339 17.02 -45.44 1.41
CA LEU A 339 18.07 -45.93 2.28
C LEU A 339 18.39 -44.86 3.33
N ILE A 340 18.29 -45.21 4.60
CA ILE A 340 18.70 -44.36 5.73
C ILE A 340 19.92 -44.99 6.39
N ASP A 341 21.04 -44.26 6.41
CA ASP A 341 22.34 -44.81 6.85
C ASP A 341 22.68 -46.15 6.18
N GLY A 342 22.37 -46.25 4.89
CA GLY A 342 22.58 -47.45 4.08
C GLY A 342 21.56 -48.58 4.29
N ASN A 343 20.56 -48.42 5.16
CA ASN A 343 19.54 -49.44 5.43
C ASN A 343 18.20 -49.09 4.77
N LYS A 344 17.57 -50.06 4.11
CA LYS A 344 16.26 -49.88 3.47
C LYS A 344 15.18 -49.59 4.50
N VAL A 345 14.44 -48.49 4.29
CA VAL A 345 13.29 -48.09 5.11
C VAL A 345 12.02 -48.17 4.28
N GLU A 346 11.07 -49.01 4.70
CA GLU A 346 9.86 -49.26 3.92
C GLU A 346 8.71 -48.31 4.25
N ASP A 347 8.48 -48.01 5.54
CA ASP A 347 7.29 -47.28 6.00
C ASP A 347 7.58 -46.16 7.02
N ALA A 348 8.44 -46.40 8.02
CA ALA A 348 8.70 -45.42 9.07
C ALA A 348 10.12 -45.50 9.65
N LEU A 349 10.58 -44.35 10.17
CA LEU A 349 11.88 -44.16 10.82
C LEU A 349 11.71 -43.47 12.17
N ASP A 350 12.28 -44.03 13.23
CA ASP A 350 12.33 -43.37 14.55
C ASP A 350 13.62 -42.54 14.68
N MET A 351 13.48 -41.31 15.21
CA MET A 351 14.58 -40.38 15.49
C MET A 351 14.37 -39.66 16.83
N LYS A 352 15.44 -39.13 17.42
CA LYS A 352 15.40 -38.20 18.56
C LYS A 352 15.64 -36.77 18.10
N VAL A 353 15.09 -35.77 18.82
CA VAL A 353 15.40 -34.35 18.53
C VAL A 353 16.92 -34.13 18.61
N GLY A 354 17.50 -33.56 17.56
CA GLY A 354 18.94 -33.35 17.39
C GLY A 354 19.69 -34.50 16.69
N GLU A 355 19.06 -35.65 16.46
CA GLU A 355 19.66 -36.76 15.72
C GLU A 355 19.66 -36.46 14.21
N SER A 356 20.74 -36.87 13.53
CA SER A 356 20.84 -36.77 12.07
C SER A 356 21.20 -38.10 11.43
N LYS A 357 20.59 -38.40 10.28
CA LYS A 357 20.83 -39.61 9.48
C LYS A 357 21.02 -39.28 8.00
N SER A 358 21.81 -40.06 7.29
CA SER A 358 22.00 -39.93 5.83
C SER A 358 20.81 -40.54 5.08
N LEU A 359 20.38 -39.90 4.01
CA LEU A 359 19.29 -40.28 3.13
C LEU A 359 19.84 -40.50 1.72
N THR A 360 19.78 -41.73 1.22
CA THR A 360 20.15 -42.08 -0.15
C THR A 360 18.95 -42.69 -0.85
N LEU A 361 18.77 -42.38 -2.14
CA LEU A 361 17.66 -42.88 -2.95
C LEU A 361 18.19 -43.78 -4.06
N GLU A 362 17.55 -44.93 -4.25
CA GLU A 362 17.81 -45.80 -5.41
C GLU A 362 16.55 -45.91 -6.26
N VAL A 363 16.61 -45.39 -7.48
CA VAL A 363 15.54 -45.50 -8.46
C VAL A 363 15.86 -46.63 -9.44
N LYS A 364 14.90 -47.52 -9.69
CA LYS A 364 15.09 -48.70 -10.56
C LYS A 364 14.11 -48.73 -11.73
N ASP A 365 14.58 -49.22 -12.87
CA ASP A 365 13.79 -49.45 -14.09
C ASP A 365 12.96 -50.76 -14.02
N GLU A 366 12.19 -51.06 -15.08
CA GLU A 366 11.39 -52.29 -15.23
C GLU A 366 12.20 -53.59 -15.11
N LYS A 367 13.52 -53.55 -15.39
CA LYS A 367 14.42 -54.70 -15.32
C LYS A 367 15.14 -54.81 -13.98
N GLY A 368 14.89 -53.88 -13.05
CA GLY A 368 15.50 -53.82 -11.73
C GLY A 368 16.90 -53.16 -11.71
N ASN A 369 17.33 -52.52 -12.80
CA ASN A 369 18.61 -51.82 -12.86
C ASN A 369 18.49 -50.42 -12.24
N LYS A 370 19.55 -49.97 -11.56
CA LYS A 370 19.64 -48.62 -11.00
C LYS A 370 19.73 -47.58 -12.13
N ILE A 371 18.91 -46.54 -12.02
CA ILE A 371 18.95 -45.36 -12.92
C ILE A 371 19.87 -44.33 -12.24
N GLU A 372 21.08 -44.13 -12.78
CA GLU A 372 22.09 -43.30 -12.11
C GLU A 372 21.78 -41.78 -12.10
N GLU A 373 21.01 -41.28 -13.06
CA GLU A 373 20.65 -39.85 -13.18
C GLU A 373 19.13 -39.59 -13.01
N ALA A 374 18.48 -40.34 -12.12
CA ALA A 374 17.06 -40.17 -11.86
C ALA A 374 16.78 -38.80 -11.20
N LYS A 375 15.92 -37.97 -11.82
CA LYS A 375 15.43 -36.74 -11.18
C LYS A 375 14.36 -37.09 -10.15
N THR A 376 14.71 -37.00 -8.88
CA THR A 376 13.78 -37.22 -7.75
C THR A 376 13.35 -35.90 -7.12
N GLU A 377 12.06 -35.75 -6.85
CA GLU A 377 11.51 -34.67 -6.03
C GLU A 377 11.22 -35.18 -4.62
N VAL A 378 11.66 -34.43 -3.61
CA VAL A 378 11.39 -34.74 -2.19
C VAL A 378 10.52 -33.63 -1.61
N GLU A 379 9.36 -34.00 -1.08
CA GLU A 379 8.36 -33.12 -0.50
C GLU A 379 8.21 -33.46 0.99
N ILE A 380 8.33 -32.44 1.86
CA ILE A 380 8.20 -32.56 3.32
C ILE A 380 6.95 -31.77 3.73
N GLU A 381 6.01 -32.45 4.41
CA GLU A 381 4.69 -31.85 4.73
C GLU A 381 4.75 -30.88 5.93
N GLY A 382 5.80 -30.93 6.76
CA GLY A 382 5.97 -30.11 7.96
C GLY A 382 7.35 -29.50 8.15
N GLN A 383 7.61 -28.96 9.35
CA GLN A 383 8.86 -28.29 9.74
C GLN A 383 9.55 -28.98 10.93
N LEU A 384 9.35 -30.28 11.11
CA LEU A 384 9.90 -31.06 12.22
C LEU A 384 11.29 -31.63 11.91
N ILE A 385 11.69 -31.69 10.63
CA ILE A 385 13.02 -32.09 10.16
C ILE A 385 13.64 -31.03 9.23
N ASN A 386 14.97 -31.04 9.12
CA ASN A 386 15.72 -30.34 8.07
C ASN A 386 16.34 -31.38 7.14
N LEU A 387 16.25 -31.17 5.82
CA LEU A 387 16.94 -31.98 4.80
C LEU A 387 17.94 -31.10 4.04
N GLN A 388 19.24 -31.33 4.24
CA GLN A 388 20.32 -30.65 3.54
C GLN A 388 21.42 -31.64 3.18
N ASN A 389 21.94 -31.59 1.95
CA ASN A 389 23.03 -32.45 1.46
C ASN A 389 22.81 -33.93 1.77
N GLU A 390 21.64 -34.48 1.39
CA GLU A 390 21.29 -35.90 1.63
C GLU A 390 21.31 -36.30 3.12
N LYS A 391 21.11 -35.35 4.04
CA LYS A 391 21.09 -35.60 5.48
C LYS A 391 19.81 -35.05 6.11
N ILE A 392 19.08 -35.92 6.80
CA ILE A 392 17.88 -35.57 7.56
C ILE A 392 18.26 -35.31 9.00
N THR A 393 17.84 -34.18 9.58
CA THR A 393 18.07 -33.82 10.99
C THR A 393 16.75 -33.51 11.67
N ALA A 394 16.47 -34.15 12.80
CA ALA A 394 15.25 -33.92 13.56
C ALA A 394 15.35 -32.64 14.41
N ILE A 395 14.48 -31.66 14.15
CA ILE A 395 14.49 -30.33 14.80
C ILE A 395 13.51 -30.29 15.99
N LYS A 396 12.35 -30.96 15.87
CA LYS A 396 11.27 -30.87 16.85
C LYS A 396 10.48 -32.16 16.92
N GLY A 397 10.10 -32.59 18.13
CA GLY A 397 9.33 -33.84 18.29
C GLY A 397 7.93 -33.78 17.70
N GLY A 398 7.51 -34.89 17.09
CA GLY A 398 6.27 -35.08 16.35
C GLY A 398 6.43 -36.18 15.30
N ILE A 399 5.47 -36.33 14.40
CA ILE A 399 5.56 -37.23 13.23
C ILE A 399 5.66 -36.35 11.99
N GLU A 400 6.72 -36.52 11.21
CA GLU A 400 6.93 -35.83 9.95
C GLU A 400 6.74 -36.78 8.78
N LYS A 401 6.18 -36.32 7.66
CA LYS A 401 6.03 -37.16 6.46
C LYS A 401 6.95 -36.67 5.36
N ILE A 402 7.70 -37.61 4.77
CA ILE A 402 8.49 -37.39 3.55
C ILE A 402 7.83 -38.14 2.40
N THR A 403 7.58 -37.43 1.31
CA THR A 403 7.12 -37.97 0.03
C THR A 403 8.23 -37.82 -1.00
N ILE A 404 8.56 -38.89 -1.72
CA ILE A 404 9.57 -38.92 -2.78
C ILE A 404 8.89 -39.32 -4.09
N LYS A 405 9.10 -38.54 -5.13
CA LYS A 405 8.52 -38.74 -6.47
C LYS A 405 9.64 -38.84 -7.52
N CYS A 406 9.48 -39.75 -8.46
CA CYS A 406 10.32 -39.84 -9.65
C CYS A 406 9.45 -40.41 -10.78
N ASP A 407 9.32 -39.66 -11.89
CA ASP A 407 8.32 -39.91 -12.94
C ASP A 407 6.91 -40.10 -12.34
N ASP A 408 6.24 -41.21 -12.67
CA ASP A 408 4.90 -41.57 -12.16
C ASP A 408 4.96 -42.33 -10.81
N VAL A 409 6.15 -42.58 -10.26
CA VAL A 409 6.34 -43.39 -9.04
C VAL A 409 6.42 -42.49 -7.80
N LYS A 410 5.62 -42.82 -6.78
CA LYS A 410 5.59 -42.11 -5.49
C LYS A 410 5.87 -43.08 -4.34
N LYS A 411 6.81 -42.72 -3.45
CA LYS A 411 7.08 -43.42 -2.19
C LYS A 411 6.93 -42.45 -1.02
N ILE A 412 6.37 -42.92 0.11
CA ILE A 412 6.10 -42.09 1.29
C ILE A 412 6.64 -42.82 2.52
N ILE A 413 7.30 -42.10 3.43
CA ILE A 413 7.72 -42.60 4.74
C ILE A 413 7.38 -41.59 5.85
N ASN A 414 7.15 -42.09 7.07
CA ASN A 414 6.93 -41.27 8.26
C ASN A 414 8.17 -41.27 9.17
N ILE A 415 8.54 -40.11 9.73
CA ILE A 415 9.63 -39.96 10.70
C ILE A 415 9.04 -39.61 12.06
N ASN A 416 9.17 -40.51 13.04
CA ASN A 416 8.68 -40.32 14.39
C ASN A 416 9.78 -39.77 15.30
N ILE A 417 9.63 -38.53 15.77
CA ILE A 417 10.65 -37.80 16.53
C ILE A 417 10.26 -37.70 18.01
N LYS A 418 11.06 -38.32 18.90
CA LYS A 418 10.83 -38.29 20.36
C LYS A 418 11.51 -37.07 21.02
N LYS A 419 10.79 -36.31 21.86
CA LYS A 419 11.31 -35.20 22.69
C LYS A 419 11.87 -35.73 24.01
N GLU A 420 13.09 -35.34 24.38
CA GLU A 420 13.61 -35.51 25.74
C GLU A 420 13.02 -34.44 26.68
N GLN A 421 12.58 -34.85 27.88
CA GLN A 421 12.03 -33.96 28.89
C GLN A 421 13.15 -33.48 29.82
N THR A 422 13.41 -32.17 29.83
CA THR A 422 14.18 -31.51 30.91
C THR A 422 13.34 -30.41 31.56
N LYS A 423 13.22 -30.50 32.89
CA LYS A 423 12.45 -29.65 33.81
C LYS A 423 13.00 -28.20 33.85
N PRO A 424 12.15 -27.16 33.92
CA PRO A 424 12.63 -25.78 34.10
C PRO A 424 12.77 -25.41 35.60
N GLU A 425 13.86 -24.72 35.94
CA GLU A 425 14.06 -24.02 37.23
C GLU A 425 13.74 -22.51 37.10
N PRO A 426 13.38 -21.82 38.20
CA PRO A 426 12.77 -20.50 38.18
C PRO A 426 13.80 -19.36 38.11
N LYS A 427 13.44 -18.27 37.42
CA LYS A 427 14.22 -17.01 37.40
C LYS A 427 13.93 -16.15 38.64
N PRO A 428 14.92 -15.42 39.17
CA PRO A 428 14.75 -14.56 40.34
C PRO A 428 14.12 -13.19 39.97
N ASP A 429 13.24 -12.73 40.84
CA ASP A 429 12.70 -11.36 40.87
C ASP A 429 13.83 -10.36 41.18
N VAL A 430 13.90 -9.28 40.40
CA VAL A 430 14.65 -8.07 40.75
C VAL A 430 13.66 -6.93 40.86
N ASP A 431 13.35 -6.61 42.11
CA ASP A 431 12.55 -5.46 42.55
C ASP A 431 13.41 -4.19 42.45
N LEU A 432 13.03 -3.27 41.56
CA LEU A 432 13.58 -1.91 41.52
C LEU A 432 12.43 -0.92 41.67
N LYS A 433 12.24 -0.43 42.90
CA LYS A 433 11.47 0.79 43.17
C LYS A 433 12.25 2.03 42.71
N PRO A 434 11.62 2.98 41.99
CA PRO A 434 12.16 4.33 41.86
C PRO A 434 11.62 5.26 42.96
N GLU A 435 12.50 6.09 43.52
CA GLU A 435 12.16 7.26 44.34
C GLU A 435 12.27 8.57 43.52
N PRO A 436 11.68 9.69 43.97
CA PRO A 436 10.78 10.49 43.14
C PRO A 436 11.43 11.72 42.49
N SER A 437 11.40 11.79 41.16
CA SER A 437 11.44 13.06 40.42
C SER A 437 10.01 13.53 40.18
N GLY A 438 9.72 14.83 40.34
CA GLY A 438 8.38 15.41 40.20
C GLY A 438 7.61 14.86 39.00
N LYS A 439 6.34 14.49 39.23
CA LYS A 439 5.50 13.82 38.23
C LYS A 439 5.48 14.62 36.93
N GLU A 440 6.09 14.05 35.91
CA GLU A 440 6.03 14.53 34.54
C GLU A 440 4.55 14.59 34.10
N GLU A 441 4.06 15.79 33.81
CA GLU A 441 2.66 15.99 33.42
C GLU A 441 2.47 15.69 31.93
N ILE A 442 1.56 14.76 31.63
CA ILE A 442 1.15 14.39 30.27
C ILE A 442 -0.07 15.24 29.89
N LEU A 443 0.04 16.00 28.81
CA LEU A 443 -1.09 16.77 28.27
C LEU A 443 -1.93 15.87 27.37
N ASP A 444 -3.24 15.76 27.65
CA ASP A 444 -4.13 14.93 26.85
C ASP A 444 -4.38 15.54 25.46
N LYS A 445 -3.88 14.87 24.43
CA LYS A 445 -4.07 15.22 23.02
C LYS A 445 -4.70 14.08 22.22
N LYS A 446 -5.19 13.01 22.86
CA LYS A 446 -5.65 11.79 22.16
C LYS A 446 -6.78 12.07 21.18
N GLU A 447 -7.77 12.86 21.58
CA GLU A 447 -8.90 13.21 20.71
C GLU A 447 -8.46 14.03 19.48
N LEU A 448 -7.54 14.98 19.68
CA LEU A 448 -6.97 15.78 18.60
C LEU A 448 -6.15 14.92 17.61
N VAL A 449 -5.32 14.02 18.14
CA VAL A 449 -4.53 13.07 17.34
C VAL A 449 -5.45 12.16 16.54
N ALA A 450 -6.45 11.55 17.18
CA ALA A 450 -7.37 10.64 16.52
C ALA A 450 -8.23 11.33 15.46
N LYS A 451 -8.72 12.55 15.72
CA LYS A 451 -9.40 13.36 14.71
C LYS A 451 -8.51 13.59 13.48
N THR A 452 -7.26 13.98 13.70
CA THR A 452 -6.29 14.23 12.63
C THR A 452 -6.03 12.97 11.80
N ILE A 453 -5.88 11.82 12.46
CA ILE A 453 -5.72 10.52 11.78
C ILE A 453 -6.91 10.21 10.88
N LYS A 454 -8.16 10.45 11.32
CA LYS A 454 -9.35 10.23 10.48
C LYS A 454 -9.31 11.07 9.21
N GLU A 455 -8.97 12.35 9.35
CA GLU A 455 -8.86 13.26 8.21
C GLU A 455 -7.81 12.77 7.20
N ILE A 456 -6.64 12.33 7.67
CA ILE A 456 -5.61 11.71 6.82
C ILE A 456 -6.12 10.43 6.14
N LYS A 457 -6.86 9.58 6.86
CA LYS A 457 -7.44 8.35 6.28
C LYS A 457 -8.44 8.66 5.16
N GLU A 458 -9.23 9.72 5.28
CA GLU A 458 -10.12 10.16 4.20
C GLU A 458 -9.35 10.57 2.93
N HIS A 459 -8.19 11.21 3.08
CA HIS A 459 -7.28 11.46 1.95
C HIS A 459 -6.81 10.14 1.31
N TYR A 460 -6.34 9.18 2.10
CA TYR A 460 -5.84 7.92 1.59
C TYR A 460 -6.90 7.01 0.97
N LYS A 461 -8.18 7.16 1.33
CA LYS A 461 -9.30 6.47 0.66
C LYS A 461 -9.50 6.91 -0.79
N GLN A 462 -9.14 8.16 -1.11
CA GLN A 462 -9.27 8.75 -2.46
C GLN A 462 -8.00 8.61 -3.29
N LYS A 463 -6.93 8.01 -2.72
CA LYS A 463 -5.65 7.87 -3.38
C LYS A 463 -5.69 6.72 -4.40
N ASP A 464 -5.43 7.04 -5.66
CA ASP A 464 -5.37 6.04 -6.76
C ASP A 464 -4.02 5.29 -6.81
N LYS A 465 -2.97 5.86 -6.22
CA LYS A 465 -1.62 5.26 -6.22
C LYS A 465 -1.48 4.21 -5.10
N PRO A 466 -0.65 3.18 -5.30
CA PRO A 466 -0.29 2.23 -4.25
C PRO A 466 0.20 2.90 -2.96
N TYR A 467 0.00 2.21 -1.84
CA TYR A 467 0.52 2.60 -0.54
C TYR A 467 1.97 2.15 -0.40
N THR A 468 2.86 3.10 -0.15
CA THR A 468 4.24 2.83 0.26
C THR A 468 4.27 2.10 1.61
N TYR A 469 5.42 1.51 1.97
CA TYR A 469 5.59 0.80 3.25
C TYR A 469 5.18 1.64 4.47
N LEU A 470 5.53 2.94 4.49
CA LEU A 470 5.26 3.82 5.62
C LEU A 470 3.78 4.18 5.73
N GLU A 471 3.11 4.36 4.59
CA GLU A 471 1.67 4.59 4.53
C GLU A 471 0.91 3.37 5.00
N ALA A 472 1.27 2.18 4.49
CA ALA A 472 0.67 0.91 4.92
C ALA A 472 0.84 0.70 6.43
N LEU A 473 2.06 0.90 6.93
CA LEU A 473 2.38 0.75 8.35
C LEU A 473 1.61 1.75 9.22
N GLY A 474 1.57 3.04 8.84
CA GLY A 474 0.82 4.06 9.55
C GLY A 474 -0.70 3.84 9.52
N LEU A 475 -1.25 3.40 8.39
CA LEU A 475 -2.68 3.09 8.25
C LEU A 475 -3.08 1.91 9.14
N VAL A 476 -2.37 0.79 9.05
CA VAL A 476 -2.68 -0.40 9.86
C VAL A 476 -2.46 -0.12 11.35
N PHE A 477 -1.36 0.54 11.71
CA PHE A 477 -1.06 0.85 13.11
C PHE A 477 -2.04 1.86 13.71
N SER A 478 -2.64 2.70 12.88
CA SER A 478 -3.75 3.58 13.27
C SER A 478 -5.13 2.92 13.12
N GLY A 479 -5.23 1.59 12.98
CA GLY A 479 -6.48 0.84 13.06
C GLY A 479 -7.25 0.66 11.75
N THR A 480 -6.63 0.90 10.58
CA THR A 480 -7.21 0.45 9.30
C THR A 480 -7.08 -1.07 9.20
N ASP A 481 -8.11 -1.76 8.70
CA ASP A 481 -8.03 -3.20 8.48
C ASP A 481 -6.97 -3.49 7.41
N LYS A 482 -5.98 -4.30 7.77
CA LYS A 482 -4.91 -4.75 6.88
C LYS A 482 -5.46 -5.42 5.60
N ASN A 483 -6.60 -6.10 5.68
CA ASN A 483 -7.22 -6.76 4.53
C ASN A 483 -7.78 -5.77 3.50
N GLU A 484 -8.15 -4.55 3.92
CA GLU A 484 -8.66 -3.52 3.01
C GLU A 484 -7.55 -2.90 2.15
N ILE A 485 -6.30 -2.94 2.63
CA ILE A 485 -5.17 -2.31 1.97
C ILE A 485 -4.19 -3.29 1.34
N LYS A 486 -4.23 -4.59 1.69
CA LYS A 486 -3.24 -5.59 1.26
C LYS A 486 -2.97 -5.61 -0.25
N ASP A 487 -4.02 -5.44 -1.06
CA ASP A 487 -3.93 -5.50 -2.53
C ASP A 487 -3.52 -4.14 -3.15
N LYS A 488 -3.34 -3.12 -2.32
CA LYS A 488 -2.97 -1.76 -2.70
C LYS A 488 -1.57 -1.37 -2.20
N VAL A 489 -0.90 -2.24 -1.46
CA VAL A 489 0.47 -1.98 -0.96
C VAL A 489 1.48 -2.19 -2.08
N GLU A 490 2.40 -1.24 -2.21
CA GLU A 490 3.52 -1.30 -3.16
C GLU A 490 4.57 -2.28 -2.65
N ILE A 491 4.88 -3.30 -3.46
CA ILE A 491 5.97 -4.25 -3.26
C ILE A 491 6.84 -4.22 -4.52
N PHE A 492 8.09 -3.78 -4.40
CA PHE A 492 8.97 -3.46 -5.53
C PHE A 492 9.66 -4.68 -6.15
N GLU A 493 9.65 -5.83 -5.48
CA GLU A 493 10.26 -7.08 -5.96
C GLU A 493 11.74 -6.94 -6.42
N TYR A 494 12.56 -6.27 -5.59
CA TYR A 494 14.03 -6.25 -5.58
C TYR A 494 14.81 -5.38 -6.60
N ASP A 495 14.48 -4.09 -6.73
CA ASP A 495 15.31 -3.15 -7.51
C ASP A 495 16.57 -2.67 -6.77
N THR A 496 16.54 -2.57 -5.43
CA THR A 496 17.66 -2.14 -4.57
C THR A 496 17.54 -2.73 -3.16
N ILE A 497 18.60 -2.68 -2.34
CA ILE A 497 18.52 -3.05 -0.90
C ILE A 497 17.51 -2.19 -0.12
N LYS A 498 17.39 -0.91 -0.48
CA LYS A 498 16.38 -0.01 0.08
C LYS A 498 14.96 -0.54 -0.18
N CYS A 499 14.67 -0.90 -1.43
CA CYS A 499 13.36 -1.47 -1.80
C CYS A 499 13.08 -2.75 -1.02
N LEU A 500 14.08 -3.61 -0.82
CA LEU A 500 13.94 -4.84 -0.05
C LEU A 500 13.56 -4.59 1.42
N GLU A 501 14.20 -3.63 2.08
CA GLU A 501 13.86 -3.25 3.45
C GLU A 501 12.43 -2.71 3.55
N GLU A 502 12.05 -1.85 2.59
CA GLU A 502 10.70 -1.29 2.50
C GLU A 502 9.64 -2.38 2.25
N ASP A 503 9.91 -3.33 1.34
CA ASP A 503 9.04 -4.47 1.05
C ASP A 503 8.81 -5.34 2.30
N ILE A 504 9.86 -5.67 3.06
CA ILE A 504 9.73 -6.47 4.29
C ILE A 504 8.84 -5.76 5.31
N ILE A 505 9.06 -4.45 5.52
CA ILE A 505 8.25 -3.66 6.45
C ILE A 505 6.79 -3.59 5.97
N ALA A 506 6.56 -3.42 4.67
CA ALA A 506 5.24 -3.39 4.05
C ALA A 506 4.49 -4.73 4.21
N ILE A 507 5.16 -5.85 3.91
CA ILE A 507 4.62 -7.22 4.09
C ILE A 507 4.25 -7.45 5.56
N LYS A 508 5.12 -7.06 6.50
CA LYS A 508 4.82 -7.14 7.93
C LYS A 508 3.65 -6.25 8.35
N ALA A 509 3.53 -5.06 7.77
CA ALA A 509 2.42 -4.14 8.05
C ALA A 509 1.07 -4.77 7.69
N ILE A 510 0.97 -5.44 6.54
CA ILE A 510 -0.25 -6.14 6.12
C ILE A 510 -0.44 -7.51 6.80
N GLY A 511 0.46 -7.87 7.71
CA GLY A 511 0.38 -9.07 8.54
C GLY A 511 0.68 -10.36 7.79
N GLU A 512 1.44 -10.28 6.71
CA GLU A 512 1.93 -11.41 5.92
C GLU A 512 3.36 -11.81 6.38
N ASP A 513 3.84 -12.95 5.87
CA ASP A 513 5.15 -13.50 6.23
C ASP A 513 6.21 -13.20 5.15
N PRO A 514 7.21 -12.33 5.42
CA PRO A 514 8.26 -11.98 4.46
C PRO A 514 9.23 -13.12 4.17
N THR A 515 9.21 -14.21 4.95
CA THR A 515 10.01 -15.41 4.66
C THR A 515 9.41 -16.26 3.54
N ASN A 516 8.12 -16.07 3.23
CA ASN A 516 7.41 -16.77 2.17
C ASN A 516 6.27 -15.92 1.59
N TYR A 517 6.60 -14.72 1.11
CA TYR A 517 5.63 -13.85 0.44
C TYR A 517 5.71 -14.06 -1.06
N ASN A 518 4.60 -14.44 -1.70
CA ASN A 518 4.54 -14.78 -3.14
C ASN A 518 5.62 -15.80 -3.57
N ASN A 519 5.82 -16.85 -2.76
CA ASN A 519 6.85 -17.88 -2.96
C ASN A 519 8.30 -17.36 -2.96
N LYS A 520 8.55 -16.23 -2.29
CA LYS A 520 9.89 -15.64 -2.16
C LYS A 520 10.23 -15.38 -0.70
N ASN A 521 11.51 -15.54 -0.38
CA ASN A 521 12.07 -15.26 0.93
C ASN A 521 12.83 -13.93 0.90
N TYR A 522 12.15 -12.84 1.28
CA TYR A 522 12.73 -11.50 1.32
C TYR A 522 13.81 -11.40 2.41
N ILE A 523 13.67 -12.16 3.50
CA ILE A 523 14.65 -12.18 4.59
C ILE A 523 15.98 -12.78 4.15
N ASP A 524 15.97 -13.91 3.44
CA ASP A 524 17.21 -14.57 3.00
C ASP A 524 18.07 -13.63 2.12
N LEU A 525 17.39 -12.81 1.31
CA LEU A 525 18.03 -11.83 0.45
C LEU A 525 18.62 -10.65 1.23
N LEU A 526 17.99 -10.24 2.33
CA LEU A 526 18.49 -9.16 3.20
C LEU A 526 19.65 -9.63 4.10
N LEU A 527 19.68 -10.91 4.46
CA LEU A 527 20.76 -11.54 5.24
C LEU A 527 21.99 -11.86 4.39
N LYS A 528 21.83 -12.06 3.07
CA LYS A 528 22.92 -12.39 2.13
C LYS A 528 23.13 -11.27 1.10
N PRO A 529 23.57 -10.06 1.51
CA PRO A 529 23.73 -8.91 0.61
C PRO A 529 24.76 -9.18 -0.52
N GLU A 530 25.66 -10.13 -0.31
CA GLU A 530 26.69 -10.56 -1.26
C GLU A 530 26.08 -11.20 -2.52
N LYS A 531 24.90 -11.84 -2.40
CA LYS A 531 24.14 -12.39 -3.52
C LYS A 531 23.36 -11.31 -4.28
N THR A 532 23.04 -10.20 -3.63
CA THR A 532 22.23 -9.13 -4.21
C THR A 532 23.09 -8.15 -5.01
N GLY A 533 24.36 -7.98 -4.64
CA GLY A 533 25.32 -7.10 -5.33
C GLY A 533 25.19 -5.64 -4.93
N PHE A 534 24.48 -5.36 -3.84
CA PHE A 534 24.21 -4.01 -3.35
C PHE A 534 25.10 -3.68 -2.15
N ASN A 535 26.02 -2.73 -2.33
CA ASN A 535 26.84 -2.17 -1.25
C ASN A 535 26.39 -0.73 -0.96
N ASP A 536 25.19 -0.57 -0.39
CA ASP A 536 24.70 0.73 0.05
C ASP A 536 25.01 0.90 1.55
N ASN A 537 25.89 1.86 1.83
CA ASN A 537 26.33 2.16 3.19
C ASN A 537 25.66 3.42 3.75
N HIS A 538 24.49 3.81 3.24
CA HIS A 538 23.73 4.94 3.77
C HIS A 538 23.12 4.62 5.15
N ILE A 539 23.14 5.60 6.07
CA ILE A 539 22.62 5.44 7.45
C ILE A 539 21.18 4.93 7.45
N SER A 540 20.34 5.55 6.62
CA SER A 540 18.92 5.23 6.57
C SER A 540 18.61 3.82 6.04
N VAL A 541 19.51 3.24 5.24
CA VAL A 541 19.43 1.84 4.77
C VAL A 541 19.79 0.91 5.92
N ARG A 542 20.94 1.12 6.57
CA ARG A 542 21.39 0.33 7.72
C ARG A 542 20.36 0.30 8.87
N ALA A 543 19.76 1.45 9.19
CA ALA A 543 18.74 1.54 10.22
C ALA A 543 17.45 0.81 9.83
N ARG A 544 16.98 0.95 8.58
CA ARG A 544 15.79 0.23 8.10
C ARG A 544 16.01 -1.26 7.99
N ARG A 545 17.22 -1.72 7.65
CA ARG A 545 17.57 -3.14 7.70
C ARG A 545 17.36 -3.72 9.10
N ILE A 546 17.87 -3.06 10.14
CA ILE A 546 17.66 -3.50 11.53
C ILE A 546 16.17 -3.55 11.86
N LEU A 547 15.42 -2.48 11.56
CA LEU A 547 13.97 -2.43 11.77
C LEU A 547 13.23 -3.56 11.04
N ALA A 548 13.56 -3.82 9.78
CA ALA A 548 12.94 -4.87 8.96
C ALA A 548 13.22 -6.27 9.53
N LEU A 549 14.46 -6.54 9.94
CA LEU A 549 14.85 -7.82 10.55
C LEU A 549 14.19 -8.03 11.92
N ASP A 550 14.12 -6.98 12.75
CA ASP A 550 13.43 -7.02 14.04
C ASP A 550 11.92 -7.25 13.87
N MET A 551 11.29 -6.53 12.93
CA MET A 551 9.87 -6.70 12.60
C MET A 551 9.58 -8.12 12.08
N ALA A 552 10.49 -8.70 11.31
CA ALA A 552 10.39 -10.07 10.82
C ALA A 552 10.65 -11.12 11.93
N ASN A 553 11.22 -10.71 13.06
CA ASN A 553 11.58 -11.57 14.19
C ASN A 553 12.51 -12.72 13.77
N VAL A 554 13.59 -12.37 13.06
CA VAL A 554 14.59 -13.31 12.54
C VAL A 554 15.93 -13.16 13.24
N GLU A 555 16.75 -14.21 13.22
CA GLU A 555 18.10 -14.17 13.78
C GLU A 555 19.10 -13.52 12.81
N TYR A 556 19.93 -12.62 13.35
CA TYR A 556 21.04 -11.96 12.67
C TYR A 556 22.04 -11.43 13.71
N ASP A 557 23.21 -10.94 13.28
CA ASP A 557 24.22 -10.37 14.16
C ASP A 557 23.84 -8.96 14.64
N LYS A 558 22.88 -8.92 15.58
CA LYS A 558 22.32 -7.69 16.18
C LYS A 558 23.39 -6.80 16.77
N GLU A 559 24.29 -7.37 17.56
CA GLU A 559 25.32 -6.62 18.26
C GLU A 559 26.27 -5.93 17.29
N LYS A 560 26.75 -6.64 16.27
CA LYS A 560 27.59 -6.05 15.24
C LYS A 560 26.86 -4.95 14.46
N ASP A 561 25.66 -5.23 13.96
CA ASP A 561 24.94 -4.27 13.12
C ASP A 561 24.55 -2.99 13.89
N ILE A 562 24.21 -3.11 15.17
CA ILE A 562 23.89 -1.98 16.04
C ILE A 562 25.15 -1.17 16.38
N LYS A 563 26.28 -1.83 16.67
CA LYS A 563 27.55 -1.14 16.89
C LYS A 563 28.02 -0.42 15.63
N ASP A 564 27.91 -1.06 14.46
CA ASP A 564 28.23 -0.47 13.16
C ASP A 564 27.36 0.77 12.90
N LEU A 565 26.05 0.67 13.12
CA LEU A 565 25.12 1.79 12.95
C LEU A 565 25.43 2.96 13.91
N MET A 566 25.70 2.67 15.18
CA MET A 566 26.12 3.67 16.17
C MET A 566 27.50 4.28 15.86
N ALA A 567 28.36 3.62 15.07
CA ALA A 567 29.66 4.13 14.67
C ALA A 567 29.60 5.04 13.42
N MET A 568 28.57 4.92 12.59
CA MET A 568 28.33 5.79 11.40
C MET A 568 27.97 7.23 11.75
N ALA A 569 28.01 7.54 13.03
CA ALA A 569 27.13 8.45 13.67
C ALA A 569 27.95 9.71 14.04
N LYS A 570 28.60 10.29 13.02
CA LYS A 570 29.73 11.24 13.21
C LYS A 570 29.35 12.72 13.03
N SER A 571 28.29 13.03 12.28
CA SER A 571 27.72 14.38 12.14
C SER A 571 26.29 14.26 11.61
N TYR A 572 25.29 14.50 12.45
CA TYR A 572 23.91 14.17 12.11
C TYR A 572 23.06 15.39 11.80
N ASN A 573 22.21 15.25 10.80
CA ASN A 573 20.93 15.95 10.79
C ASN A 573 19.97 15.26 11.79
N THR A 574 18.95 15.98 12.26
CA THR A 574 18.05 15.53 13.33
C THR A 574 17.32 14.24 12.94
N SER A 575 16.86 14.13 11.70
CA SER A 575 16.13 12.97 11.20
C SER A 575 16.94 11.67 11.21
N ASP A 576 18.21 11.68 10.78
CA ASP A 576 19.06 10.49 10.76
C ASP A 576 19.37 9.99 12.17
N PHE A 577 19.66 10.89 13.10
CA PHE A 577 19.91 10.49 14.50
C PHE A 577 18.64 9.88 15.12
N SER A 578 17.48 10.47 14.84
CA SER A 578 16.19 9.96 15.30
C SER A 578 15.89 8.57 14.71
N LEU A 579 16.20 8.34 13.44
CA LEU A 579 16.02 7.04 12.79
C LEU A 579 16.93 5.97 13.39
N ILE A 580 18.21 6.28 13.67
CA ILE A 580 19.13 5.37 14.37
C ILE A 580 18.55 5.00 15.73
N VAL A 581 18.10 5.99 16.52
CA VAL A 581 17.54 5.76 17.85
C VAL A 581 16.28 4.90 17.78
N THR A 582 15.42 5.13 16.80
CA THR A 582 14.23 4.31 16.56
C THR A 582 14.61 2.84 16.31
N ALA A 583 15.64 2.59 15.49
CA ALA A 583 16.11 1.24 15.18
C ALA A 583 16.73 0.51 16.39
N ILE A 584 17.46 1.22 17.26
CA ILE A 584 18.18 0.59 18.37
C ILE A 584 17.39 0.58 19.70
N ALA A 585 16.25 1.27 19.78
CA ALA A 585 15.53 1.51 21.04
C ALA A 585 15.15 0.24 21.81
N ASN A 586 14.88 -0.86 21.10
CA ASN A 586 14.54 -2.16 21.68
C ASN A 586 15.74 -2.99 22.14
N HIS A 587 16.97 -2.56 21.84
CA HIS A 587 18.21 -3.30 22.09
C HIS A 587 19.07 -2.61 23.15
N GLN A 588 18.43 -2.06 24.19
CA GLN A 588 19.12 -1.36 25.29
C GLN A 588 19.95 -2.30 26.18
N ASP A 589 19.83 -3.61 26.01
CA ASP A 589 20.68 -4.63 26.59
C ASP A 589 22.08 -4.67 25.95
N ILE A 590 22.24 -4.14 24.74
CA ILE A 590 23.53 -4.08 24.06
C ILE A 590 24.38 -2.93 24.62
N GLU A 591 25.66 -3.23 24.88
CA GLU A 591 26.61 -2.27 25.45
C GLU A 591 26.70 -0.98 24.60
N GLY A 592 26.65 0.17 25.27
CA GLY A 592 26.74 1.49 24.66
C GLY A 592 25.42 2.08 24.13
N VAL A 593 24.37 1.27 23.94
CA VAL A 593 23.07 1.75 23.41
C VAL A 593 22.41 2.75 24.36
N LYS A 594 22.39 2.47 25.66
CA LYS A 594 21.81 3.39 26.67
C LYS A 594 22.49 4.76 26.67
N ASP A 595 23.83 4.77 26.65
CA ASP A 595 24.61 6.02 26.59
C ASP A 595 24.36 6.79 25.29
N PHE A 596 24.18 6.07 24.17
CA PHE A 596 23.85 6.66 22.88
C PHE A 596 22.45 7.30 22.89
N ILE A 597 21.46 6.66 23.53
CA ILE A 597 20.12 7.22 23.72
C ILE A 597 20.16 8.49 24.60
N GLU A 598 20.97 8.51 25.67
CA GLU A 598 21.10 9.71 26.50
C GLU A 598 21.77 10.88 25.76
N LYS A 599 22.74 10.59 24.88
CA LYS A 599 23.30 11.60 23.95
C LYS A 599 22.22 12.15 23.02
N TYR A 600 21.34 11.29 22.51
CA TYR A 600 20.21 11.72 21.68
C TYR A 600 19.23 12.62 22.44
N ARG A 601 18.80 12.25 23.65
CA ARG A 601 17.91 13.08 24.48
C ARG A 601 18.50 14.47 24.68
N THR A 602 19.78 14.54 25.02
CA THR A 602 20.52 15.80 25.21
C THR A 602 20.57 16.62 23.92
N TYR A 603 20.88 15.98 22.79
CA TYR A 603 20.93 16.62 21.47
C TYR A 603 19.58 17.20 21.07
N VAL A 604 18.51 16.39 21.07
CA VAL A 604 17.16 16.82 20.69
C VAL A 604 16.70 17.98 21.55
N LYS A 605 16.93 17.91 22.87
CA LYS A 605 16.56 19.01 23.77
C LYS A 605 17.30 20.31 23.45
N LYS A 606 18.57 20.22 23.05
CA LYS A 606 19.39 21.37 22.65
C LYS A 606 18.93 21.99 21.33
N VAL A 607 18.57 21.17 20.33
CA VAL A 607 18.20 21.68 18.99
C VAL A 607 16.71 22.01 18.85
N GLN A 608 15.88 21.67 19.84
CA GLN A 608 14.46 21.97 19.86
C GLN A 608 14.19 23.49 19.85
N LEU A 609 13.45 23.95 18.84
CA LEU A 609 13.09 25.35 18.65
C LEU A 609 12.03 25.83 19.66
N ASP A 610 11.82 27.15 19.74
CA ASP A 610 10.81 27.77 20.62
C ASP A 610 9.38 27.40 20.23
N ASN A 611 9.14 27.07 18.96
CA ASN A 611 7.85 26.56 18.50
C ASN A 611 7.70 25.04 18.66
N ALA A 612 8.57 24.41 19.46
CA ALA A 612 8.71 22.97 19.69
C ALA A 612 9.13 22.13 18.46
N SER A 613 9.29 22.73 17.28
CA SER A 613 9.72 22.03 16.05
C SER A 613 11.25 21.89 15.96
N PHE A 614 11.71 21.36 14.82
CA PHE A 614 13.11 21.06 14.50
C PHE A 614 13.48 21.56 13.10
N LYS A 615 14.77 21.81 12.91
CA LYS A 615 15.35 22.20 11.61
C LYS A 615 15.98 21.01 10.91
N ASN A 616 15.88 20.99 9.58
CA ASN A 616 16.68 20.12 8.72
C ASN A 616 18.15 20.56 8.66
N GLU A 617 18.96 19.82 7.93
CA GLU A 617 20.39 20.11 7.71
C GLU A 617 20.67 21.49 7.09
N TYR A 618 19.71 22.03 6.33
CA TYR A 618 19.78 23.35 5.71
C TYR A 618 19.31 24.48 6.63
N GLY A 619 18.98 24.19 7.91
CA GLY A 619 18.55 25.17 8.90
C GLY A 619 17.10 25.62 8.76
N SER A 620 16.30 24.96 7.92
CA SER A 620 14.87 25.24 7.70
C SER A 620 14.00 24.33 8.56
N GLU A 621 12.89 24.86 9.08
CA GLU A 621 11.89 24.05 9.80
C GLU A 621 11.36 22.90 8.94
N SER A 622 11.27 21.71 9.50
CA SER A 622 11.02 20.48 8.75
C SER A 622 10.01 19.57 9.44
N CYS A 623 8.95 19.23 8.71
CA CYS A 623 7.93 18.28 9.14
C CYS A 623 8.53 16.89 9.41
N ILE A 624 9.45 16.41 8.55
CA ILE A 624 10.05 15.07 8.67
C ILE A 624 10.95 14.97 9.90
N ASP A 625 11.76 15.99 10.18
CA ASP A 625 12.62 15.99 11.36
C ASP A 625 11.78 15.93 12.64
N LEU A 626 10.70 16.71 12.71
CA LEU A 626 9.76 16.66 13.84
C LEU A 626 9.07 15.29 13.98
N CYS A 627 8.57 14.72 12.88
CA CYS A 627 7.96 13.38 12.91
C CYS A 627 8.96 12.32 13.40
N SER A 628 10.19 12.36 12.89
CA SER A 628 11.24 11.41 13.26
C SER A 628 11.59 11.51 14.75
N VAL A 629 11.67 12.73 15.29
CA VAL A 629 11.88 12.94 16.73
C VAL A 629 10.74 12.34 17.55
N ILE A 630 9.49 12.58 17.17
CA ILE A 630 8.32 12.01 17.86
C ILE A 630 8.40 10.48 17.89
N GLN A 631 8.67 9.84 16.75
CA GLN A 631 8.77 8.38 16.68
C GLN A 631 9.92 7.83 17.53
N ALA A 632 11.09 8.45 17.48
CA ALA A 632 12.25 8.05 18.27
C ALA A 632 12.01 8.19 19.78
N LEU A 633 11.38 9.28 20.22
CA LEU A 633 11.00 9.50 21.62
C LEU A 633 10.04 8.40 22.10
N ILE A 634 9.02 8.07 21.31
CA ILE A 634 8.08 7.00 21.65
C ILE A 634 8.77 5.64 21.69
N ALA A 635 9.68 5.37 20.74
CA ALA A 635 10.45 4.12 20.70
C ALA A 635 11.28 3.90 21.98
N ILE A 636 11.86 4.96 22.54
CA ILE A 636 12.61 4.92 23.82
C ILE A 636 11.73 5.11 25.06
N GLY A 637 10.41 5.05 24.91
CA GLY A 637 9.44 5.07 26.01
C GLY A 637 9.04 6.45 26.54
N GLU A 638 9.33 7.52 25.80
CA GLU A 638 8.90 8.88 26.17
C GLU A 638 7.56 9.26 25.55
N ASN A 639 6.84 10.16 26.24
CA ASN A 639 5.58 10.69 25.74
C ASN A 639 5.79 12.05 25.05
N PRO A 640 5.49 12.20 23.74
CA PRO A 640 5.70 13.45 23.01
C PRO A 640 4.74 14.58 23.40
N THR A 641 3.66 14.28 24.16
CA THR A 641 2.73 15.29 24.69
C THR A 641 3.06 15.73 26.12
N SER A 642 4.13 15.18 26.69
CA SER A 642 4.62 15.58 28.00
C SER A 642 5.11 17.03 28.03
N THR A 643 4.91 17.70 29.16
CA THR A 643 5.51 19.02 29.45
C THR A 643 7.04 19.02 29.35
N LYS A 644 7.70 17.87 29.50
CA LYS A 644 9.14 17.69 29.26
C LYS A 644 9.56 18.11 27.84
N TRP A 645 8.71 17.86 26.84
CA TRP A 645 8.98 18.18 25.43
C TRP A 645 8.21 19.39 24.94
N ALA A 646 7.44 20.03 25.80
CA ALA A 646 6.71 21.22 25.44
C ALA A 646 7.58 22.49 25.49
N LYS A 647 7.11 23.52 24.79
CA LYS A 647 7.63 24.88 24.82
C LYS A 647 6.51 25.85 25.17
N THR A 648 6.86 27.10 25.44
CA THR A 648 5.88 28.17 25.67
C THR A 648 6.00 29.18 24.55
N ASP A 649 4.88 29.53 23.94
CA ASP A 649 4.85 30.59 22.93
C ASP A 649 4.92 31.99 23.54
N LYS A 650 4.91 33.01 22.69
CA LYS A 650 4.97 34.42 23.12
C LYS A 650 3.75 34.86 23.93
N GLU A 651 2.64 34.15 23.82
CA GLU A 651 1.37 34.44 24.51
C GLU A 651 1.26 33.68 25.84
N GLY A 652 2.23 32.83 26.16
CA GLY A 652 2.23 32.02 27.38
C GLY A 652 1.58 30.66 27.22
N ASN A 653 1.17 30.26 26.01
CA ASN A 653 0.54 28.97 25.77
C ASN A 653 1.58 27.86 25.66
N THR A 654 1.27 26.70 26.22
CA THR A 654 2.09 25.49 26.06
C THR A 654 1.90 24.86 24.68
N ILE A 655 2.98 24.75 23.92
CA ILE A 655 3.06 24.07 22.61
C ILE A 655 3.74 22.71 22.80
N THR A 656 3.01 21.62 22.55
CA THR A 656 3.58 20.26 22.49
C THR A 656 4.19 19.96 21.13
N LEU A 657 4.91 18.84 21.00
CA LEU A 657 5.39 18.35 19.70
C LEU A 657 4.24 18.09 18.72
N ILE A 658 3.08 17.64 19.23
CA ILE A 658 1.87 17.43 18.41
C ILE A 658 1.29 18.75 17.93
N ASP A 659 1.24 19.77 18.79
CA ASP A 659 0.77 21.10 18.38
C ASP A 659 1.70 21.72 17.32
N ALA A 660 3.01 21.49 17.44
CA ALA A 660 3.99 21.89 16.42
C ALA A 660 3.78 21.16 15.09
N LEU A 661 3.51 19.84 15.13
CA LEU A 661 3.28 19.02 13.94
C LEU A 661 2.04 19.47 13.18
N LEU A 662 0.97 19.81 13.89
CA LEU A 662 -0.29 20.24 13.27
C LEU A 662 -0.17 21.58 12.53
N LYS A 663 0.89 22.37 12.75
CA LYS A 663 1.14 23.59 11.96
C LYS A 663 1.46 23.29 10.50
N TYR A 664 2.02 22.11 10.20
CA TYR A 664 2.33 21.68 8.84
C TYR A 664 1.11 21.13 8.10
N LYS A 665 -0.03 20.97 8.77
CA LYS A 665 -1.25 20.41 8.20
C LYS A 665 -1.99 21.45 7.34
N GLU A 666 -2.36 21.06 6.13
CA GLU A 666 -3.28 21.81 5.26
C GLU A 666 -4.30 20.84 4.66
N GLY A 667 -5.59 21.13 4.88
CA GLY A 667 -6.64 20.17 4.55
C GLY A 667 -6.39 18.83 5.26
N ASN A 668 -6.46 17.73 4.53
CA ASN A 668 -6.28 16.37 5.05
C ASN A 668 -4.83 15.85 4.92
N GLN A 669 -3.89 16.72 4.55
CA GLN A 669 -2.50 16.36 4.24
C GLN A 669 -1.50 17.28 4.97
N PHE A 670 -0.22 16.94 4.86
CA PHE A 670 0.88 17.68 5.48
C PHE A 670 1.85 18.23 4.43
N LYS A 671 2.46 19.37 4.79
CA LYS A 671 3.46 20.10 3.99
C LYS A 671 4.88 19.85 4.48
N PRO A 672 5.90 20.05 3.62
CA PRO A 672 7.31 20.07 4.03
C PRO A 672 7.63 21.09 5.11
N SER A 673 7.08 22.30 4.96
CA SER A 673 7.37 23.44 5.81
C SER A 673 6.13 24.31 6.03
N ASN A 674 6.17 25.14 7.08
CA ASN A 674 5.10 26.12 7.38
C ASN A 674 5.13 27.35 6.43
N SER A 675 5.89 27.29 5.34
CA SER A 675 5.94 28.34 4.33
C SER A 675 4.64 28.37 3.52
N LYS A 676 4.14 29.58 3.24
CA LYS A 676 2.97 29.78 2.37
C LYS A 676 3.16 29.27 0.93
N TYR A 677 4.41 29.08 0.50
CA TYR A 677 4.74 28.54 -0.83
C TYR A 677 4.88 27.01 -0.83
N SER A 678 4.83 26.38 0.34
CA SER A 678 4.92 24.93 0.50
C SER A 678 3.57 24.28 0.16
N GLN A 679 3.60 23.18 -0.59
CA GLN A 679 2.44 22.41 -0.99
C GLN A 679 2.38 21.09 -0.22
N THR A 680 1.18 20.53 -0.07
CA THR A 680 1.00 19.23 0.57
C THR A 680 1.60 18.11 -0.28
N SER A 681 2.02 17.03 0.37
CA SER A 681 2.53 15.84 -0.33
C SER A 681 2.33 14.57 0.51
N ASP A 682 2.10 13.46 -0.18
CA ASP A 682 1.89 12.15 0.42
C ASP A 682 3.08 11.70 1.29
N ILE A 683 4.30 12.09 0.92
CA ILE A 683 5.52 11.75 1.68
C ILE A 683 5.46 12.35 3.09
N TYR A 684 5.12 13.64 3.22
CA TYR A 684 5.02 14.30 4.51
C TYR A 684 3.80 13.84 5.29
N THR A 685 2.71 13.54 4.59
CA THR A 685 1.48 13.00 5.16
C THR A 685 1.71 11.61 5.77
N ALA A 686 2.52 10.76 5.12
CA ALA A 686 2.90 9.44 5.63
C ALA A 686 3.73 9.53 6.91
N HIS A 687 4.72 10.43 6.96
CA HIS A 687 5.53 10.66 8.16
C HIS A 687 4.69 11.21 9.32
N ALA A 688 3.78 12.14 9.03
CA ALA A 688 2.86 12.67 10.04
C ALA A 688 1.90 11.57 10.54
N LEU A 689 1.36 10.74 9.64
CA LEU A 689 0.51 9.60 10.02
C LEU A 689 1.25 8.62 10.92
N ALA A 690 2.49 8.27 10.59
CA ALA A 690 3.34 7.40 11.40
C ALA A 690 3.55 7.96 12.82
N ALA A 691 3.96 9.24 12.93
CA ALA A 691 4.17 9.89 14.21
C ALA A 691 2.88 9.99 15.06
N LEU A 692 1.75 10.31 14.41
CA LEU A 692 0.44 10.37 15.06
C LEU A 692 -0.07 8.99 15.50
N ALA A 693 0.15 7.95 14.69
CA ALA A 693 -0.23 6.58 15.01
C ALA A 693 0.58 6.04 16.20
N ASP A 694 1.89 6.29 16.23
CA ASP A 694 2.74 6.00 17.39
C ASP A 694 2.25 6.76 18.63
N THR A 695 1.90 8.04 18.48
CA THR A 695 1.40 8.88 19.58
C THR A 695 0.08 8.36 20.15
N LEU A 696 -0.86 7.98 19.27
CA LEU A 696 -2.17 7.47 19.68
C LEU A 696 -2.03 6.18 20.50
N ASN A 697 -1.14 5.28 20.06
CA ASN A 697 -0.92 3.99 20.70
C ASN A 697 0.11 4.02 21.85
N GLY A 698 0.88 5.10 21.98
CA GLY A 698 1.94 5.26 22.99
C GLY A 698 3.09 4.25 22.85
N LYS A 699 3.23 3.64 21.67
CA LYS A 699 4.20 2.59 21.35
C LYS A 699 4.60 2.70 19.89
N SER A 700 5.84 2.33 19.56
CA SER A 700 6.34 2.37 18.19
C SER A 700 5.70 1.30 17.32
N MET A 701 5.25 1.69 16.13
CA MET A 701 4.70 0.81 15.09
C MET A 701 5.69 -0.25 14.63
N TYR A 702 6.99 0.02 14.64
CA TYR A 702 8.03 -0.94 14.25
C TYR A 702 8.16 -2.13 15.19
N THR A 703 7.58 -2.06 16.39
CA THR A 703 7.77 -3.09 17.43
C THR A 703 6.45 -3.68 17.92
N ASN A 704 5.33 -2.99 17.64
CA ASN A 704 4.00 -3.33 18.13
C ASN A 704 2.95 -3.51 17.03
N ILE A 705 3.35 -3.59 15.76
CA ILE A 705 2.42 -3.91 14.66
C ILE A 705 1.69 -5.24 14.95
N GLY A 706 0.36 -5.23 14.86
CA GLY A 706 -0.51 -6.36 15.21
C GLY A 706 -0.70 -6.61 16.72
N LYS A 707 -0.10 -5.78 17.59
CA LYS A 707 -0.20 -5.84 19.06
C LYS A 707 -0.78 -4.56 19.66
N GLN A 708 -1.41 -3.72 18.84
CA GLN A 708 -1.89 -2.41 19.27
C GLN A 708 -3.03 -2.57 20.28
N LYS A 709 -3.00 -1.78 21.37
CA LYS A 709 -4.11 -1.71 22.31
C LYS A 709 -5.21 -0.86 21.69
N ILE A 710 -6.46 -1.32 21.76
CA ILE A 710 -7.61 -0.52 21.34
C ILE A 710 -7.76 0.66 22.30
N ASN A 711 -7.71 1.89 21.77
CA ASN A 711 -7.79 3.12 22.55
C ASN A 711 -9.25 3.52 22.74
N ILE A 712 -9.89 3.04 23.81
CA ILE A 712 -11.30 3.32 24.11
C ILE A 712 -11.49 4.80 24.47
N LYS A 713 -12.51 5.44 23.89
CA LYS A 713 -12.91 6.84 24.15
C LYS A 713 -14.07 6.91 25.13
N ASN A 714 -15.19 6.26 24.80
CA ASN A 714 -16.43 6.41 25.56
C ASN A 714 -17.37 5.20 25.41
N ILE A 715 -18.41 5.21 26.25
CA ILE A 715 -19.56 4.31 26.20
C ILE A 715 -20.78 5.15 25.79
N ILE A 716 -21.64 4.61 24.94
CA ILE A 716 -22.95 5.17 24.62
C ILE A 716 -24.02 4.21 25.14
N ILE A 717 -24.90 4.71 26.01
CA ILE A 717 -26.05 3.95 26.52
C ILE A 717 -27.29 4.34 25.73
N THR A 718 -28.04 3.34 25.29
CA THR A 718 -29.35 3.48 24.63
C THR A 718 -30.38 2.62 25.36
N SER A 719 -31.64 3.02 25.32
CA SER A 719 -32.77 2.23 25.81
C SER A 719 -33.56 1.67 24.65
N GLU A 720 -34.29 0.57 24.88
CA GLU A 720 -35.30 0.11 23.94
C GLU A 720 -36.29 1.24 23.63
N GLU A 721 -36.57 1.43 22.34
CA GLU A 721 -37.45 2.49 21.81
C GLU A 721 -37.08 3.94 22.22
N GLY A 722 -35.89 4.17 22.79
CA GLY A 722 -35.47 5.50 23.27
C GLY A 722 -36.21 5.98 24.52
N LEU A 723 -36.85 5.07 25.26
CA LEU A 723 -37.62 5.38 26.46
C LEU A 723 -36.73 5.95 27.57
N LYS A 724 -37.23 6.98 28.26
CA LYS A 724 -36.61 7.58 29.46
C LYS A 724 -37.50 7.45 30.70
N GLU A 725 -38.70 6.95 30.53
CA GLU A 725 -39.72 6.76 31.55
C GLU A 725 -40.18 5.30 31.52
N VAL A 726 -40.38 4.70 32.69
CA VAL A 726 -40.81 3.30 32.84
C VAL A 726 -41.88 3.22 33.93
N ASP A 727 -42.92 2.44 33.67
CA ASP A 727 -43.99 2.20 34.64
C ASP A 727 -43.51 1.34 35.80
N LEU A 728 -44.02 1.62 37.00
CA LEU A 728 -43.77 0.82 38.20
C LEU A 728 -44.19 -0.64 37.98
N ASN A 729 -43.31 -1.58 38.35
CA ASN A 729 -43.39 -3.03 38.09
C ASN A 729 -43.21 -3.43 36.61
N LYS A 730 -42.78 -2.52 35.74
CA LYS A 730 -42.26 -2.84 34.42
C LYS A 730 -40.75 -2.80 34.41
N THR A 731 -40.19 -3.35 33.34
CA THR A 731 -38.76 -3.40 33.08
C THR A 731 -38.40 -2.46 31.93
N LEU A 732 -37.14 -2.06 31.86
CA LEU A 732 -36.58 -1.32 30.72
C LEU A 732 -35.23 -1.91 30.34
N GLN A 733 -35.06 -2.33 29.08
CA GLN A 733 -33.79 -2.83 28.59
C GLN A 733 -32.87 -1.68 28.14
N LEU A 734 -31.66 -1.64 28.68
CA LEU A 734 -30.58 -0.78 28.19
C LEU A 734 -29.55 -1.57 27.37
N SER A 735 -28.91 -0.90 26.42
CA SER A 735 -27.77 -1.41 25.65
C SER A 735 -26.61 -0.43 25.76
N ALA A 736 -25.40 -0.93 26.01
CA ALA A 736 -24.18 -0.15 26.04
C ALA A 736 -23.30 -0.52 24.85
N LYS A 737 -22.89 0.48 24.07
CA LYS A 737 -21.92 0.36 22.98
C LYS A 737 -20.65 1.08 23.34
N VAL A 738 -19.50 0.49 23.06
CA VAL A 738 -18.18 1.07 23.38
C VAL A 738 -17.54 1.55 22.10
N PHE A 739 -16.94 2.74 22.13
CA PHE A 739 -16.28 3.31 20.96
C PHE A 739 -14.83 3.67 21.27
N ASP A 740 -13.95 3.46 20.30
CA ASP A 740 -12.56 3.93 20.36
C ASP A 740 -12.46 5.42 19.99
N TYR A 741 -11.26 6.00 20.12
CA TYR A 741 -11.01 7.39 19.68
C TYR A 741 -11.18 7.57 18.16
N LEU A 742 -11.19 6.48 17.41
CA LEU A 742 -11.41 6.46 15.98
C LEU A 742 -12.90 6.35 15.59
N ASP A 743 -13.82 6.40 16.57
CA ASP A 743 -15.28 6.22 16.45
C ASP A 743 -15.69 4.84 15.91
N ASN A 744 -14.83 3.83 16.00
CA ASN A 744 -15.20 2.46 15.70
C ASN A 744 -15.91 1.84 16.91
N GLU A 745 -17.01 1.11 16.66
CA GLU A 745 -17.64 0.30 17.71
C GLU A 745 -16.73 -0.88 18.07
N VAL A 746 -16.39 -0.99 19.35
CA VAL A 746 -15.51 -2.01 19.90
C VAL A 746 -16.33 -3.03 20.66
N LEU A 747 -16.10 -4.30 20.37
CA LEU A 747 -16.64 -5.41 21.16
C LEU A 747 -15.95 -5.43 22.53
N ALA A 748 -16.53 -4.71 23.50
CA ALA A 748 -16.06 -4.73 24.88
C ALA A 748 -16.36 -6.09 25.52
N LYS A 749 -15.36 -6.63 26.24
CA LYS A 749 -15.49 -7.95 26.87
C LYS A 749 -16.44 -7.94 28.07
N GLU A 750 -16.56 -6.84 28.80
CA GLU A 750 -17.42 -6.77 29.98
C GLU A 750 -17.76 -5.33 30.40
N ILE A 751 -19.04 -5.09 30.70
CA ILE A 751 -19.58 -3.81 31.17
C ILE A 751 -20.19 -4.00 32.56
N ILE A 752 -19.82 -3.13 33.49
CA ILE A 752 -20.35 -3.11 34.86
C ILE A 752 -21.51 -2.11 34.92
N TRP A 753 -22.68 -2.57 35.32
CA TRP A 753 -23.86 -1.74 35.51
C TRP A 753 -24.09 -1.39 36.99
N GLU A 754 -24.45 -0.14 37.25
CA GLU A 754 -24.72 0.37 38.59
C GLU A 754 -25.96 1.26 38.60
N SER A 755 -26.78 1.15 39.64
CA SER A 755 -27.89 2.07 39.91
C SER A 755 -27.52 3.01 41.04
N SER A 756 -27.79 4.31 40.86
CA SER A 756 -27.60 5.32 41.92
C SER A 756 -28.54 5.14 43.10
N ASP A 757 -29.68 4.49 42.88
CA ASP A 757 -30.71 4.23 43.90
C ASP A 757 -31.39 2.88 43.63
N LYS A 758 -30.95 1.86 44.37
CA LYS A 758 -31.45 0.48 44.25
C LYS A 758 -32.85 0.29 44.83
N ASP A 759 -33.39 1.27 45.55
CA ASP A 759 -34.74 1.27 46.11
C ASP A 759 -35.76 1.85 45.11
N VAL A 760 -35.31 2.69 44.17
CA VAL A 760 -36.09 3.12 43.00
C VAL A 760 -36.06 2.08 41.90
N ALA A 761 -34.86 1.68 41.44
CA ALA A 761 -34.71 0.61 40.46
C ALA A 761 -33.34 -0.10 40.54
N CYS A 762 -33.32 -1.39 40.22
CA CYS A 762 -32.09 -2.18 40.07
C CYS A 762 -31.79 -2.45 38.60
N VAL A 763 -30.52 -2.59 38.24
CA VAL A 763 -30.06 -3.00 36.91
C VAL A 763 -29.24 -4.27 37.03
N ASP A 764 -29.44 -5.24 36.14
CA ASP A 764 -28.67 -6.48 36.12
C ASP A 764 -27.41 -6.36 35.22
N GLU A 765 -26.62 -7.44 35.16
CA GLU A 765 -25.38 -7.51 34.36
C GLU A 765 -25.62 -7.36 32.85
N LYS A 766 -26.86 -7.56 32.38
CA LYS A 766 -27.27 -7.43 30.99
C LYS A 766 -27.90 -6.07 30.68
N GLY A 767 -27.94 -5.15 31.64
CA GLY A 767 -28.55 -3.83 31.48
C GLY A 767 -30.07 -3.82 31.57
N LEU A 768 -30.71 -4.88 32.10
CA LEU A 768 -32.16 -4.93 32.32
C LEU A 768 -32.51 -4.25 33.64
N ILE A 769 -33.32 -3.19 33.56
CA ILE A 769 -33.79 -2.44 34.72
C ILE A 769 -35.06 -3.07 35.27
N ASN A 770 -35.11 -3.27 36.58
CA ASN A 770 -36.28 -3.70 37.35
C ASN A 770 -36.70 -2.58 38.31
N THR A 771 -37.91 -2.06 38.14
CA THR A 771 -38.46 -0.96 38.95
C THR A 771 -38.99 -1.43 40.31
N LYS A 772 -38.86 -0.60 41.34
CA LYS A 772 -39.30 -0.91 42.71
C LYS A 772 -40.14 0.19 43.35
N SER A 773 -39.83 1.46 43.12
CA SER A 773 -40.61 2.61 43.61
C SER A 773 -40.56 3.79 42.63
N GLU A 774 -41.48 4.73 42.78
CA GLU A 774 -41.50 5.98 41.99
C GLU A 774 -40.27 6.84 42.29
N GLY A 775 -39.69 7.44 41.26
CA GLY A 775 -38.54 8.32 41.44
C GLY A 775 -37.67 8.44 40.20
N ASN A 776 -36.64 9.27 40.29
CA ASN A 776 -35.61 9.39 39.26
C ASN A 776 -34.37 8.62 39.70
N VAL A 777 -33.84 7.77 38.82
CA VAL A 777 -32.64 6.98 39.09
C VAL A 777 -31.65 7.11 37.94
N ARG A 778 -30.37 7.21 38.27
CA ARG A 778 -29.29 7.26 37.29
C ARG A 778 -28.64 5.88 37.20
N ILE A 779 -28.72 5.27 36.03
CA ILE A 779 -28.03 4.02 35.71
C ILE A 779 -26.69 4.35 35.07
N THR A 780 -25.60 3.72 35.51
CA THR A 780 -24.24 3.94 35.02
C THR A 780 -23.67 2.65 34.47
N ALA A 781 -23.11 2.71 33.26
CA ALA A 781 -22.32 1.64 32.66
C ALA A 781 -20.84 2.03 32.72
N LYS A 782 -19.99 1.13 33.21
CA LYS A 782 -18.52 1.31 33.31
C LYS A 782 -17.81 0.20 32.55
N LEU A 783 -16.69 0.52 31.90
CA LEU A 783 -15.84 -0.49 31.31
C LEU A 783 -15.05 -1.21 32.41
N LYS A 784 -15.10 -2.54 32.47
CA LYS A 784 -14.41 -3.30 33.54
C LYS A 784 -12.89 -3.14 33.53
N GLU A 785 -12.29 -3.03 32.34
CA GLU A 785 -10.84 -2.88 32.16
C GLU A 785 -10.34 -1.48 32.56
N ASP A 786 -11.22 -0.48 32.55
CA ASP A 786 -10.93 0.90 32.93
C ASP A 786 -12.23 1.63 33.35
N GLU A 787 -12.54 1.59 34.65
CA GLU A 787 -13.77 2.17 35.21
C GLU A 787 -13.85 3.70 35.09
N SER A 788 -12.75 4.38 34.72
CA SER A 788 -12.80 5.81 34.41
C SER A 788 -13.63 6.10 33.16
N ILE A 789 -13.73 5.11 32.26
CA ILE A 789 -14.56 5.14 31.06
C ILE A 789 -15.96 4.67 31.45
N LYS A 790 -16.88 5.64 31.53
CA LYS A 790 -18.26 5.39 31.97
C LYS A 790 -19.25 6.31 31.27
N ALA A 791 -20.49 5.85 31.22
CA ALA A 791 -21.63 6.62 30.76
C ALA A 791 -22.79 6.48 31.74
N SER A 792 -23.68 7.47 31.76
CA SER A 792 -24.87 7.45 32.61
C SER A 792 -26.14 7.71 31.82
N PHE A 793 -27.21 7.06 32.21
CA PHE A 793 -28.55 7.17 31.63
C PHE A 793 -29.55 7.43 32.76
N ASN A 794 -30.35 8.49 32.65
CA ASN A 794 -31.35 8.82 33.66
C ASN A 794 -32.69 8.16 33.29
N VAL A 795 -33.29 7.48 34.25
CA VAL A 795 -34.58 6.80 34.12
C VAL A 795 -35.54 7.36 35.15
N LYS A 796 -36.75 7.70 34.70
CA LYS A 796 -37.85 8.10 35.56
C LYS A 796 -38.80 6.92 35.74
N VAL A 797 -39.02 6.51 36.98
CA VAL A 797 -40.03 5.49 37.34
C VAL A 797 -41.30 6.20 37.77
N VAL A 798 -42.41 5.90 37.09
CA VAL A 798 -43.73 6.49 37.38
C VAL A 798 -44.74 5.40 37.72
N ASP A 799 -45.65 5.69 38.65
CA ASP A 799 -46.85 4.87 38.82
C ASP A 799 -47.97 5.49 38.00
N ASN A 800 -48.05 5.09 36.72
CA ASN A 800 -49.11 5.58 35.85
C ASN A 800 -50.52 5.27 36.39
N LYS A 801 -50.71 4.31 37.31
CA LYS A 801 -52.02 4.04 37.94
C LYS A 801 -52.45 5.07 38.98
N LYS A 802 -51.63 6.08 39.27
CA LYS A 802 -51.98 7.24 40.09
C LYS A 802 -52.10 8.52 39.27
N ALA A 803 -51.84 8.46 37.96
CA ALA A 803 -51.85 9.63 37.09
C ALA A 803 -53.21 10.32 37.08
N PHE A 804 -54.29 9.58 37.34
CA PHE A 804 -55.63 10.14 37.48
C PHE A 804 -56.36 9.60 38.70
N SER A 805 -57.24 10.42 39.27
CA SER A 805 -58.24 9.97 40.24
C SER A 805 -59.64 10.16 39.67
N ILE A 806 -60.50 9.18 39.91
CA ILE A 806 -61.90 9.21 39.49
C ILE A 806 -62.82 9.20 40.71
N GLU A 807 -63.90 9.97 40.62
CA GLU A 807 -64.93 10.11 41.64
C GLU A 807 -66.31 10.04 40.97
N MET A 808 -67.21 9.26 41.56
CA MET A 808 -68.61 9.22 41.14
C MET A 808 -69.37 10.44 41.68
N LEU A 809 -70.05 11.17 40.81
CA LEU A 809 -70.85 12.34 41.17
C LEU A 809 -72.31 11.98 41.47
N ASN A 810 -72.82 10.89 40.89
CA ASN A 810 -74.17 10.38 41.16
C ASN A 810 -74.10 8.95 41.71
N ASN A 811 -74.97 8.63 42.69
CA ASN A 811 -74.96 7.35 43.40
C ASN A 811 -76.26 6.56 43.13
N GLU A 812 -76.65 6.47 41.85
CA GLU A 812 -77.86 5.73 41.45
C GLU A 812 -77.62 4.22 41.56
N ARG A 813 -78.57 3.49 42.18
CA ARG A 813 -78.54 2.02 42.20
C ARG A 813 -78.87 1.49 40.82
N LEU A 814 -77.88 0.89 40.16
CA LEU A 814 -78.05 0.29 38.84
C LEU A 814 -78.85 -1.02 38.94
N LYS A 815 -79.79 -1.21 38.01
CA LYS A 815 -80.66 -2.39 37.94
C LYS A 815 -80.72 -2.98 36.55
N ASN A 816 -80.98 -4.29 36.48
CA ASN A 816 -81.25 -4.98 35.23
C ASN A 816 -82.46 -4.38 34.50
N GLY A 817 -82.34 -4.24 33.19
CA GLY A 817 -83.42 -3.72 32.33
C GLY A 817 -83.59 -2.20 32.33
N GLU A 818 -82.78 -1.44 33.07
CA GLU A 818 -82.78 0.02 33.10
C GLU A 818 -81.61 0.61 32.28
N ASP A 819 -81.75 1.87 31.86
CA ASP A 819 -80.66 2.65 31.27
C ASP A 819 -79.83 3.31 32.38
N ALA A 820 -78.55 2.93 32.48
CA ALA A 820 -77.63 3.53 33.44
C ALA A 820 -77.24 4.94 33.00
N ARG A 821 -77.28 5.91 33.92
CA ARG A 821 -76.68 7.25 33.76
C ARG A 821 -75.60 7.43 34.81
N ILE A 822 -74.38 7.67 34.36
CA ILE A 822 -73.17 7.70 35.18
C ILE A 822 -72.47 9.03 34.95
N SER A 823 -72.27 9.77 36.04
CA SER A 823 -71.54 11.03 36.08
C SER A 823 -70.24 10.83 36.86
N VAL A 824 -69.11 10.97 36.19
CA VAL A 824 -67.77 10.77 36.77
C VAL A 824 -66.99 12.07 36.70
N LYS A 825 -66.37 12.45 37.80
CA LYS A 825 -65.34 13.47 37.84
C LYS A 825 -63.97 12.81 37.77
N THR A 826 -63.18 13.20 36.79
CA THR A 826 -61.80 12.74 36.62
C THR A 826 -60.86 13.91 36.87
N LYS A 827 -59.90 13.74 37.77
CA LYS A 827 -58.87 14.73 38.09
C LYS A 827 -57.51 14.21 37.67
N SER A 828 -56.75 15.04 36.95
CA SER A 828 -55.36 14.73 36.60
C SER A 828 -54.43 15.01 37.78
N ASN A 829 -53.65 13.99 38.17
CA ASN A 829 -52.49 14.11 39.07
C ASN A 829 -51.18 13.91 38.29
N ALA A 830 -51.25 13.84 36.95
CA ALA A 830 -50.08 13.70 36.10
C ALA A 830 -49.29 15.02 36.03
N GLU A 831 -47.98 14.92 35.84
CA GLU A 831 -47.09 16.09 35.71
C GLU A 831 -47.25 16.86 34.39
N SER A 832 -47.98 16.30 33.42
CA SER A 832 -48.25 16.92 32.11
C SER A 832 -49.67 16.61 31.63
N GLU A 833 -50.13 17.38 30.65
CA GLU A 833 -51.40 17.11 29.96
C GLU A 833 -51.35 15.75 29.27
N LYS A 834 -52.38 14.93 29.48
CA LYS A 834 -52.51 13.61 28.85
C LYS A 834 -53.84 13.49 28.12
N GLU A 835 -53.79 12.87 26.94
CA GLU A 835 -54.98 12.35 26.27
C GLU A 835 -55.39 11.04 26.93
N VAL A 836 -56.67 10.92 27.26
CA VAL A 836 -57.22 9.78 27.96
C VAL A 836 -58.55 9.36 27.36
N ASN A 837 -58.81 8.05 27.46
CA ASN A 837 -60.08 7.41 27.17
C ASN A 837 -60.78 7.10 28.50
N ILE A 838 -61.85 7.84 28.80
CA ILE A 838 -62.65 7.58 30.00
C ILE A 838 -63.80 6.66 29.59
N ILE A 839 -63.74 5.42 30.08
CA ILE A 839 -64.55 4.31 29.62
C ILE A 839 -65.46 3.86 30.75
N VAL A 840 -66.74 3.73 30.44
CA VAL A 840 -67.73 3.12 31.31
C VAL A 840 -68.21 1.84 30.64
N ALA A 841 -67.77 0.70 31.17
CA ALA A 841 -67.94 -0.61 30.54
C ALA A 841 -68.78 -1.56 31.40
N LEU A 842 -69.75 -2.22 30.78
CA LEU A 842 -70.59 -3.27 31.37
C LEU A 842 -69.93 -4.62 31.16
N TYR A 843 -69.84 -5.41 32.23
CA TYR A 843 -69.29 -6.76 32.21
C TYR A 843 -70.29 -7.77 32.74
N ASN A 844 -70.28 -8.97 32.16
CA ASN A 844 -70.92 -10.15 32.73
C ASN A 844 -70.07 -10.68 33.89
N LYS A 845 -70.66 -10.84 35.08
CA LYS A 845 -69.95 -11.37 36.27
C LYS A 845 -69.47 -12.81 36.08
N SER A 846 -70.22 -13.64 35.38
CA SER A 846 -69.97 -15.09 35.31
C SER A 846 -68.80 -15.46 34.40
N ASN A 847 -68.55 -14.68 33.33
CA ASN A 847 -67.47 -14.97 32.38
C ASN A 847 -66.49 -13.80 32.18
N GLU A 848 -66.64 -12.73 32.96
CA GLU A 848 -65.81 -11.51 32.93
C GLU A 848 -65.70 -10.84 31.56
N LYS A 849 -66.60 -11.14 30.61
CA LYS A 849 -66.59 -10.51 29.29
C LYS A 849 -67.28 -9.15 29.34
N MET A 850 -66.64 -8.16 28.72
CA MET A 850 -67.26 -6.87 28.43
C MET A 850 -68.39 -7.07 27.43
N ILE A 851 -69.57 -6.56 27.75
CA ILE A 851 -70.80 -6.69 26.94
C ILE A 851 -71.02 -5.44 26.10
N SER A 852 -70.84 -4.28 26.72
CA SER A 852 -71.00 -2.97 26.09
C SER A 852 -70.14 -1.96 26.83
N TYR A 853 -69.79 -0.85 26.18
CA TYR A 853 -69.12 0.26 26.83
C TYR A 853 -69.52 1.58 26.16
N SER A 854 -69.31 2.66 26.90
CA SER A 854 -69.28 4.02 26.35
C SER A 854 -67.92 4.63 26.68
N CYS A 855 -67.33 5.35 25.72
CA CYS A 855 -66.02 5.98 25.87
C CYS A 855 -66.12 7.47 25.55
N SER A 856 -65.38 8.30 26.28
CA SER A 856 -65.13 9.70 25.94
C SER A 856 -63.63 9.96 25.95
N GLU A 857 -63.12 10.38 24.79
CA GLU A 857 -61.75 10.87 24.63
C GLU A 857 -61.64 12.32 25.13
N LYS A 858 -60.64 12.59 25.96
CA LYS A 858 -60.38 13.90 26.55
C LYS A 858 -58.89 14.17 26.65
N SER A 859 -58.48 15.40 26.35
CA SER A 859 -57.18 15.93 26.78
C SER A 859 -57.36 16.63 28.13
N ILE A 860 -56.70 16.14 29.17
CA ILE A 860 -56.85 16.68 30.54
C ILE A 860 -55.54 17.31 31.00
N LYS A 861 -55.60 18.62 31.24
CA LYS A 861 -54.47 19.42 31.75
C LYS A 861 -54.18 19.10 33.22
N VAL A 862 -52.93 19.35 33.62
CA VAL A 862 -52.41 19.16 34.99
C VAL A 862 -53.35 19.82 36.01
N GLU A 863 -53.68 19.07 37.08
CA GLU A 863 -54.55 19.49 38.19
C GLU A 863 -55.97 19.97 37.80
N LYS A 864 -56.41 19.76 36.55
CA LYS A 864 -57.76 20.11 36.11
C LYS A 864 -58.73 18.96 36.35
N ASP A 865 -59.93 19.33 36.77
CA ASP A 865 -61.08 18.43 36.85
C ASP A 865 -61.85 18.43 35.53
N GLU A 866 -62.26 17.24 35.08
CA GLU A 866 -63.18 17.07 33.95
C GLU A 866 -64.38 16.21 34.40
N ILE A 867 -65.58 16.65 34.05
CA ILE A 867 -66.82 15.94 34.36
C ILE A 867 -67.33 15.27 33.09
N ILE A 868 -67.66 13.99 33.19
CA ILE A 868 -68.20 13.20 32.09
C ILE A 868 -69.52 12.61 32.53
N ASN A 869 -70.53 12.81 31.69
CA ASN A 869 -71.85 12.22 31.83
C ASN A 869 -72.01 11.23 30.69
N THR A 870 -72.18 9.96 31.03
CA THR A 870 -72.32 8.88 30.05
C THR A 870 -73.23 7.79 30.60
N GLY A 871 -73.51 6.74 29.82
CA GLY A 871 -74.47 5.72 30.18
C GLY A 871 -74.51 4.57 29.20
N PHE A 872 -75.26 3.54 29.54
CA PHE A 872 -75.49 2.36 28.70
C PHE A 872 -76.74 1.60 29.19
N SER A 873 -77.35 0.81 28.31
CA SER A 873 -78.50 -0.02 28.66
C SER A 873 -78.07 -1.34 29.31
N ILE A 874 -78.70 -1.71 30.43
CA ILE A 874 -78.40 -2.96 31.15
C ILE A 874 -79.39 -4.06 30.70
N PRO A 875 -78.92 -5.26 30.31
CA PRO A 875 -79.81 -6.37 29.97
C PRO A 875 -80.74 -6.75 31.13
N LYS A 876 -81.94 -7.26 30.80
CA LYS A 876 -82.95 -7.65 31.79
C LYS A 876 -82.57 -8.90 32.61
N GLU A 877 -81.77 -9.78 32.03
CA GLU A 877 -81.37 -11.05 32.65
C GLU A 877 -79.85 -11.20 32.64
N GLY A 878 -79.31 -11.71 33.74
CA GLY A 878 -77.88 -11.91 33.95
C GLY A 878 -77.37 -11.26 35.23
N GLU A 879 -76.09 -11.47 35.52
CA GLU A 879 -75.38 -10.87 36.63
C GLU A 879 -74.28 -9.97 36.07
N PHE A 880 -74.32 -8.68 36.41
CA PHE A 880 -73.49 -7.66 35.77
C PHE A 880 -72.74 -6.77 36.77
N ILE A 881 -71.65 -6.17 36.30
CA ILE A 881 -70.96 -5.05 36.96
C ILE A 881 -70.64 -3.98 35.93
N ALA A 882 -70.63 -2.72 36.36
CA ALA A 882 -70.03 -1.64 35.58
C ALA A 882 -68.62 -1.35 36.08
N LYS A 883 -67.66 -1.15 35.18
CA LYS A 883 -66.31 -0.68 35.48
C LYS A 883 -66.09 0.68 34.82
N ILE A 884 -65.62 1.64 35.60
CA ILE A 884 -65.18 2.95 35.12
C ILE A 884 -63.66 2.92 35.06
N LEU A 885 -63.12 3.16 33.88
CA LEU A 885 -61.70 3.04 33.55
C LEU A 885 -61.20 4.35 32.92
N VAL A 886 -59.93 4.65 33.15
CA VAL A 886 -59.23 5.75 32.46
C VAL A 886 -58.02 5.14 31.79
N TRP A 887 -58.04 5.05 30.47
CA TRP A 887 -56.98 4.41 29.68
C TRP A 887 -56.20 5.43 28.86
N ASP A 888 -54.96 5.10 28.52
CA ASP A 888 -54.16 5.84 27.55
C ASP A 888 -54.79 5.81 26.16
N ASP A 889 -55.08 4.61 25.68
CA ASP A 889 -55.60 4.32 24.36
C ASP A 889 -56.49 3.07 24.43
N LEU A 890 -57.53 3.03 23.59
CA LEU A 890 -58.48 1.92 23.55
C LEU A 890 -57.85 0.61 23.06
N LYS A 891 -56.77 0.64 22.28
CA LYS A 891 -56.10 -0.57 21.78
C LYS A 891 -55.06 -1.09 22.78
N LYS A 892 -54.29 -0.20 23.40
CA LYS A 892 -53.26 -0.56 24.39
C LYS A 892 -53.86 -0.95 25.74
N GLY A 893 -54.90 -0.23 26.17
CA GLY A 893 -55.61 -0.49 27.42
C GLY A 893 -54.79 -0.28 28.69
N ASN A 894 -53.77 0.60 28.66
CA ASN A 894 -52.98 0.88 29.86
C ASN A 894 -53.79 1.79 30.79
N SER A 895 -54.05 1.31 32.00
CA SER A 895 -54.90 2.04 32.96
C SER A 895 -54.11 3.10 33.72
N TYR A 896 -54.63 4.33 33.70
CA TYR A 896 -54.08 5.46 34.45
C TYR A 896 -54.63 5.62 35.87
N CYS A 897 -55.64 4.83 36.23
CA CYS A 897 -56.16 4.77 37.58
C CYS A 897 -56.67 3.36 37.92
N LYS A 898 -56.95 3.10 39.20
CA LYS A 898 -57.74 1.93 39.59
C LYS A 898 -59.20 2.15 39.14
N PRO A 899 -59.89 1.11 38.63
CA PRO A 899 -61.27 1.25 38.22
C PRO A 899 -62.21 1.42 39.41
N ILE A 900 -63.28 2.20 39.22
CA ILE A 900 -64.46 2.14 40.09
C ILE A 900 -65.33 0.99 39.59
N ILE A 901 -65.74 0.10 40.50
CA ILE A 901 -66.62 -1.03 40.22
C ILE A 901 -67.97 -0.76 40.85
N LEU A 902 -69.02 -0.83 40.05
CA LEU A 902 -70.41 -0.66 40.48
C LEU A 902 -71.15 -1.99 40.33
N ASP A 903 -71.76 -2.45 41.42
CA ASP A 903 -72.63 -3.61 41.39
C ASP A 903 -73.99 -3.25 40.77
N ILE A 904 -74.50 -4.17 39.95
CA ILE A 904 -75.82 -4.06 39.34
C ILE A 904 -76.76 -5.04 40.04
N SER A 905 -77.86 -4.52 40.58
CA SER A 905 -78.90 -5.31 41.22
C SER A 905 -79.83 -5.97 40.20
N LYS A 906 -80.31 -7.17 40.52
CA LYS A 906 -81.28 -7.90 39.70
C LYS A 906 -82.63 -7.18 39.65
#